data_AF-A0A942QM82-F1
#
_entry.id   AF-A0A942QM82-F1
#
_cell.length_a   1.000
_cell.length_b   1.000
_cell.length_c   1.000
_cell.angle_alpha   90.00
_cell.angle_beta   90.00
_cell.angle_gamma   90.00
#
_symmetry.space_group_name_H-M   'P 1'
#
loop_
_entity.id
_entity.type
_entity.pdbx_description
1 polymer ?
#
loop_
_entity_poly.entity_id
_entity_poly.type
_entity_poly.pdbx_seq_one_letter_code
_entity_poly.pdbx_strand_id
1 'polypeptide(L)'
;MRLTALLVAALCWLAPLPSLAQEAARIVAENRAQIEKPSRQTIGPVIAELAGSGDAMADDILSAWADRRLVIRKSDGAMFVAAAEGEGLALTALDGTPAGTAASGDLTELKPNAGVRRLIATALVQFTLSDPDPSQRQAALASIAQDPTADALEPLRAAIATETDPALKARKQRLERLLTLRFDPSSAARVAAIDSFGADIGLDLRGALNPLVATTRIASATPPEGNVARELRLGTDIPEDEAYALLVAANLAPARLTLEEQRAALLANLQDGMVGGVPLAELDSQAARDRAYTALEASGAVPVAATDGEVRAVLATVKFYEVHAEPDPAVTSAAQAALDRIGTAVGVMQTADLGLDALSLASIYFLAAIGLAITFGVMGVINMAHGEFITIGAYTGFVVQLFVPDLTLSILIALPLAFAVTFGGGVAMERLVIRHLYKRPLETLLATFGISIALQQILKNVFGTQARPLTSPAWLDGAWVLNDVVSISYIRIAIFVLALVFLAFFLWLMKRTRLGLEVRAVTQNPTMAASMGINPDRINMLTFGLGSGIAGIAGVAIGLFAKVTSELGTDYIVQSFMTVVVGGVGSIWGTLAGATMIGSFQKVIEFFNPSNTLAAQTYMILFIILFIQFRPRGIIALRGRAAGD
;
A
#
# COMPACT_ATOMS: atom_id res chain seq x y z
N MET A 1 1.27 83.13 -19.10
CA MET A 1 2.56 82.71 -18.48
C MET A 1 2.41 82.04 -17.11
N ARG A 2 1.32 81.30 -16.82
CA ARG A 2 1.18 80.51 -15.57
C ARG A 2 0.93 79.01 -15.78
N LEU A 3 0.77 78.54 -17.03
CA LEU A 3 0.61 77.11 -17.35
C LEU A 3 1.96 76.39 -17.57
N THR A 4 3.00 77.11 -17.97
CA THR A 4 4.33 76.53 -18.23
C THR A 4 5.13 76.27 -16.96
N ALA A 5 4.80 76.94 -15.84
CA ALA A 5 5.48 76.72 -14.56
C ALA A 5 4.98 75.48 -13.80
N LEU A 6 3.73 75.04 -14.04
CA LEU A 6 3.15 73.84 -13.41
C LEU A 6 3.59 72.54 -14.10
N LEU A 7 3.89 72.59 -15.40
CA LEU A 7 4.37 71.43 -16.17
C LEU A 7 5.84 71.07 -15.86
N VAL A 8 6.64 72.04 -15.42
CA VAL A 8 8.04 71.79 -15.00
C VAL A 8 8.13 71.28 -13.56
N ALA A 9 7.19 71.64 -12.69
CA ALA A 9 7.16 71.15 -11.31
C ALA A 9 6.65 69.69 -11.20
N ALA A 10 5.83 69.23 -12.15
CA ALA A 10 5.36 67.83 -12.18
C ALA A 10 6.40 66.85 -12.73
N LEU A 11 7.43 67.33 -13.44
CA LEU A 11 8.48 66.47 -14.03
C LEU A 11 9.64 66.16 -13.07
N CYS A 12 9.71 66.82 -11.91
CA CYS A 12 10.81 66.65 -10.96
C CYS A 12 10.51 65.71 -9.77
N TRP A 13 9.34 65.06 -9.75
CA TRP A 13 8.96 64.04 -8.74
C TRP A 13 8.76 62.64 -9.34
N LEU A 14 9.41 62.36 -10.48
CA LEU A 14 9.69 60.98 -10.88
C LEU A 14 11.04 60.59 -10.29
N ALA A 15 11.03 60.13 -9.04
CA ALA A 15 12.12 59.29 -8.55
C ALA A 15 12.24 58.09 -9.52
N PRO A 16 13.45 57.72 -9.97
CA PRO A 16 13.60 56.56 -10.83
C PRO A 16 13.15 55.33 -10.04
N LEU A 17 12.05 54.71 -10.47
CA LEU A 17 11.79 53.32 -10.12
C LEU A 17 13.01 52.52 -10.61
N PRO A 18 13.69 51.72 -9.77
CA PRO A 18 14.75 50.86 -10.25
C PRO A 18 14.18 50.00 -11.38
N SER A 19 14.82 50.03 -12.55
CA SER A 19 14.41 49.17 -13.65
C SER A 19 14.58 47.72 -13.21
N LEU A 20 13.51 46.94 -13.20
CA LEU A 20 13.53 45.49 -12.95
C LEU A 20 14.48 44.71 -13.88
N ALA A 21 14.93 45.33 -14.98
CA ALA A 21 15.80 44.76 -16.01
C ALA A 21 17.28 44.57 -15.60
N GLN A 22 17.64 44.75 -14.32
CA GLN A 22 19.02 44.59 -13.86
C GLN A 22 19.13 44.05 -12.43
N GLU A 23 18.03 43.50 -11.91
CA GLU A 23 17.94 43.05 -10.52
C GLU A 23 18.75 41.76 -10.32
N ALA A 24 18.69 40.83 -11.26
CA ALA A 24 19.48 39.59 -11.23
C ALA A 24 20.99 39.89 -11.25
N ALA A 25 21.41 40.83 -12.11
CA ALA A 25 22.80 41.27 -12.18
C ALA A 25 23.26 41.92 -10.86
N ARG A 26 22.40 42.72 -10.21
CA ARG A 26 22.69 43.33 -8.89
C ARG A 26 22.86 42.26 -7.81
N ILE A 27 21.93 41.32 -7.70
CA ILE A 27 21.95 40.24 -6.69
C ILE A 27 23.23 39.40 -6.83
N VAL A 28 23.62 39.06 -8.07
CA VAL A 28 24.86 38.32 -8.34
C VAL A 28 26.10 39.15 -7.96
N ALA A 29 26.10 40.45 -8.22
CA ALA A 29 27.22 41.34 -7.87
C ALA A 29 27.38 41.48 -6.34
N GLU A 30 26.28 41.68 -5.60
CA GLU A 30 26.28 41.82 -4.14
C GLU A 30 26.70 40.51 -3.43
N ASN A 31 26.37 39.36 -4.01
CA ASN A 31 26.63 38.04 -3.44
C ASN A 31 27.79 37.27 -4.10
N ARG A 32 28.62 37.96 -4.87
CA ARG A 32 29.73 37.40 -5.66
C ARG A 32 30.60 36.39 -4.90
N ALA A 33 31.02 36.72 -3.68
CA ALA A 33 31.88 35.86 -2.88
C ALA A 33 31.24 34.49 -2.56
N GLN A 34 29.92 34.48 -2.35
CA GLN A 34 29.17 33.24 -2.09
C GLN A 34 28.98 32.42 -3.37
N ILE A 35 28.84 33.06 -4.54
CA ILE A 35 28.67 32.38 -5.83
C ILE A 35 30.00 31.76 -6.31
N GLU A 36 31.12 32.44 -6.10
CA GLU A 36 32.46 31.92 -6.42
C GLU A 36 32.87 30.73 -5.53
N LYS A 37 32.47 30.74 -4.25
CA LYS A 37 32.75 29.68 -3.27
C LYS A 37 31.46 29.23 -2.57
N PRO A 38 30.58 28.48 -3.26
CA PRO A 38 29.25 28.22 -2.74
C PRO A 38 29.23 27.15 -1.65
N SER A 39 28.63 27.50 -0.52
CA SER A 39 28.29 26.58 0.58
C SER A 39 26.79 26.37 0.63
N ARG A 40 26.35 25.11 0.78
CA ARG A 40 24.93 24.75 0.90
C ARG A 40 24.24 25.51 2.05
N GLN A 41 24.96 25.81 3.12
CA GLN A 41 24.38 26.44 4.32
C GLN A 41 24.07 27.93 4.14
N THR A 42 24.80 28.63 3.26
CA THR A 42 24.71 30.09 3.15
C THR A 42 24.11 30.59 1.84
N ILE A 43 24.19 29.79 0.77
CA ILE A 43 23.80 30.24 -0.57
C ILE A 43 22.29 30.21 -0.84
N GLY A 44 21.52 29.51 0.00
CA GLY A 44 20.07 29.31 -0.18
C GLY A 44 19.29 30.62 -0.36
N PRO A 45 19.43 31.62 0.54
CA PRO A 45 18.76 32.92 0.41
C PRO A 45 19.09 33.65 -0.90
N VAL A 46 20.34 33.60 -1.35
CA VAL A 46 20.77 34.25 -2.60
C VAL A 46 20.11 33.62 -3.82
N ILE A 47 20.02 32.27 -3.85
CA ILE A 47 19.34 31.55 -4.92
C ILE A 47 17.84 31.88 -4.91
N ALA A 48 17.21 31.93 -3.74
CA ALA A 48 15.79 32.28 -3.60
C ALA A 48 15.51 33.73 -4.03
N GLU A 49 16.38 34.67 -3.66
CA GLU A 49 16.29 36.08 -4.06
C GLU A 49 16.48 36.24 -5.57
N LEU A 50 17.48 35.56 -6.16
CA LEU A 50 17.71 35.58 -7.60
C LEU A 50 16.51 35.02 -8.36
N ALA A 51 15.97 33.87 -7.90
CA ALA A 51 14.79 33.25 -8.48
C ALA A 51 13.54 34.14 -8.33
N GLY A 52 13.36 34.80 -7.18
CA GLY A 52 12.23 35.69 -6.88
C GLY A 52 12.33 37.10 -7.45
N SER A 53 13.45 37.46 -8.11
CA SER A 53 13.74 38.83 -8.59
C SER A 53 12.78 39.33 -9.68
N GLY A 54 12.12 38.43 -10.41
CA GLY A 54 11.28 38.77 -11.57
C GLY A 54 12.06 39.23 -12.80
N ASP A 55 13.40 39.14 -12.77
CA ASP A 55 14.29 39.50 -13.88
C ASP A 55 14.30 38.39 -14.94
N ALA A 56 14.28 38.77 -16.22
CA ALA A 56 14.29 37.83 -17.34
C ALA A 56 15.58 36.99 -17.40
N MET A 57 16.70 37.50 -16.86
CA MET A 57 17.98 36.78 -16.83
C MET A 57 18.12 35.79 -15.66
N ALA A 58 17.20 35.77 -14.69
CA ALA A 58 17.34 34.95 -13.50
C ALA A 58 17.39 33.44 -13.80
N ASP A 59 16.53 32.94 -14.70
CA ASP A 59 16.55 31.54 -15.16
C ASP A 59 17.87 31.23 -15.87
N ASP A 60 18.24 32.04 -16.87
CA ASP A 60 19.45 31.83 -17.66
C ASP A 60 20.71 31.79 -16.78
N ILE A 61 20.81 32.65 -15.77
CA ILE A 61 21.93 32.66 -14.82
C ILE A 61 21.94 31.40 -13.95
N LEU A 62 20.79 31.02 -13.36
CA LEU A 62 20.67 29.85 -12.50
C LEU A 62 20.93 28.55 -13.28
N SER A 63 20.34 28.41 -14.46
CA SER A 63 20.51 27.30 -15.40
C SER A 63 21.96 27.21 -15.87
N ALA A 64 22.57 28.33 -16.26
CA ALA A 64 23.98 28.38 -16.61
C ALA A 64 24.89 27.99 -15.44
N TRP A 65 24.55 28.40 -14.21
CA TRP A 65 25.34 28.04 -13.04
C TRP A 65 25.25 26.54 -12.75
N ALA A 66 24.05 25.95 -12.81
CA ALA A 66 23.85 24.51 -12.65
C ALA A 66 24.67 23.69 -13.66
N ASP A 67 24.72 24.15 -14.90
CA ASP A 67 25.40 23.50 -16.03
C ASP A 67 26.89 23.82 -16.16
N ARG A 68 27.47 24.59 -15.23
CA ARG A 68 28.87 25.07 -15.28
C ARG A 68 29.18 25.98 -16.47
N ARG A 69 28.15 26.63 -17.00
CA ARG A 69 28.21 27.65 -18.05
C ARG A 69 28.30 29.07 -17.50
N LEU A 70 28.11 29.28 -16.20
CA LEU A 70 28.43 30.55 -15.54
C LEU A 70 29.96 30.65 -15.35
N VAL A 71 30.58 31.67 -15.95
CA VAL A 71 32.04 31.79 -16.05
C VAL A 71 32.52 33.17 -15.62
N ILE A 72 33.78 33.25 -15.18
CA ILE A 72 34.50 34.51 -14.94
C ILE A 72 35.59 34.67 -16.01
N ARG A 73 35.60 35.82 -16.69
CA ARG A 73 36.66 36.16 -17.63
C ARG A 73 37.93 36.61 -16.90
N LYS A 74 39.09 36.03 -17.25
CA LYS A 74 40.34 36.25 -16.51
C LYS A 74 40.93 37.66 -16.67
N SER A 75 40.63 38.35 -17.76
CA SER A 75 41.21 39.67 -18.06
C SER A 75 40.65 40.80 -17.19
N ASP A 76 39.36 40.75 -16.83
CA ASP A 76 38.66 41.81 -16.10
C ASP A 76 37.88 41.30 -14.87
N GLY A 77 37.83 39.98 -14.68
CA GLY A 77 37.11 39.37 -13.57
C GLY A 77 35.60 39.51 -13.66
N ALA A 78 35.01 39.85 -14.82
CA ALA A 78 33.56 39.96 -14.97
C ALA A 78 32.90 38.57 -15.15
N MET A 79 31.67 38.40 -14.66
CA MET A 79 30.88 37.17 -14.79
C MET A 79 30.03 37.21 -16.05
N PHE A 80 29.94 36.06 -16.74
CA PHE A 80 29.18 35.88 -17.97
C PHE A 80 28.46 34.54 -17.99
N VAL A 81 27.37 34.47 -18.74
CA VAL A 81 26.76 33.21 -19.17
C VAL A 81 27.41 32.81 -20.49
N ALA A 82 28.02 31.62 -20.53
CA ALA A 82 28.68 31.09 -21.71
C ALA A 82 27.78 30.11 -22.48
N ALA A 83 27.76 30.24 -23.81
CA ALA A 83 27.13 29.29 -24.73
C ALA A 83 28.15 28.86 -25.80
N ALA A 84 28.05 27.62 -26.29
CA ALA A 84 28.94 27.13 -27.34
C ALA A 84 28.62 27.82 -28.67
N GLU A 85 29.63 28.43 -29.31
CA GLU A 85 29.50 29.07 -30.62
C GLU A 85 30.78 28.86 -31.45
N GLY A 86 30.69 28.01 -32.47
CA GLY A 86 31.82 27.66 -33.34
C GLY A 86 32.96 26.96 -32.57
N GLU A 87 34.19 27.46 -32.69
CA GLU A 87 35.38 26.97 -31.95
C GLU A 87 35.58 27.66 -30.59
N GLY A 88 34.68 28.57 -30.19
CA GLY A 88 34.78 29.35 -28.95
C GLY A 88 33.50 29.33 -28.09
N LEU A 89 33.48 30.19 -27.07
CA LEU A 89 32.32 30.40 -26.21
C LEU A 89 31.78 31.81 -26.40
N ALA A 90 30.52 31.94 -26.78
CA ALA A 90 29.79 33.20 -26.77
C ALA A 90 29.50 33.62 -25.33
N LEU A 91 29.82 34.86 -24.98
CA LEU A 91 29.58 35.42 -23.66
C LEU A 91 28.36 36.34 -23.70
N THR A 92 27.44 36.14 -22.78
CA THR A 92 26.33 37.04 -22.50
C THR A 92 26.55 37.64 -21.12
N ALA A 93 26.48 38.97 -21.01
CA ALA A 93 26.55 39.65 -19.72
C ALA A 93 25.31 39.34 -18.87
N LEU A 94 25.39 39.56 -17.57
CA LEU A 94 24.30 39.25 -16.63
C LEU A 94 23.05 40.14 -16.82
N ASP A 95 23.14 41.17 -17.64
CA ASP A 95 22.02 42.02 -18.07
C ASP A 95 21.44 41.60 -19.45
N GLY A 96 21.88 40.46 -19.99
CA GLY A 96 21.42 39.91 -21.26
C GLY A 96 22.09 40.50 -22.49
N THR A 97 23.05 41.42 -22.34
CA THR A 97 23.75 42.01 -23.50
C THR A 97 24.83 41.07 -24.06
N PRO A 98 24.98 40.94 -25.39
CA PRO A 98 26.05 40.16 -25.99
C PRO A 98 27.42 40.78 -25.66
N ALA A 99 28.34 39.97 -25.12
CA ALA A 99 29.66 40.40 -24.64
C ALA A 99 30.83 39.81 -25.44
N GLY A 100 30.58 39.37 -26.67
CA GLY A 100 31.57 38.82 -27.60
C GLY A 100 31.88 37.33 -27.39
N THR A 101 32.96 36.83 -27.99
CA THR A 101 33.42 35.44 -27.85
C THR A 101 34.75 35.38 -27.09
N ALA A 102 34.96 34.29 -26.35
CA ALA A 102 36.22 34.02 -25.64
C ALA A 102 36.64 32.56 -25.79
N ALA A 103 37.95 32.31 -25.73
CA ALA A 103 38.49 30.96 -25.68
C ALA A 103 38.27 30.36 -24.29
N SER A 104 38.02 29.05 -24.20
CA SER A 104 37.83 28.35 -22.90
C SER A 104 39.01 28.56 -21.94
N GLY A 105 40.23 28.71 -22.46
CA GLY A 105 41.43 29.00 -21.67
C GLY A 105 41.42 30.35 -20.94
N ASP A 106 40.61 31.30 -21.39
CA ASP A 106 40.52 32.66 -20.83
C ASP A 106 39.40 32.81 -19.79
N LEU A 107 38.69 31.72 -19.51
CA LEU A 107 37.53 31.67 -18.63
C LEU A 107 37.77 30.76 -17.42
N THR A 108 37.16 31.10 -16.29
CA THR A 108 37.12 30.28 -15.08
C THR A 108 35.68 29.87 -14.83
N GLU A 109 35.39 28.56 -14.91
CA GLU A 109 34.05 28.02 -14.65
C GLU A 109 33.68 28.09 -13.16
N LEU A 110 32.48 28.57 -12.87
CA LEU A 110 31.89 28.51 -11.53
C LEU A 110 31.18 27.18 -11.32
N LYS A 111 31.76 26.32 -10.47
CA LYS A 111 31.30 24.94 -10.28
C LYS A 111 30.48 24.79 -9.00
N PRO A 112 29.14 24.65 -9.08
CA PRO A 112 28.35 24.35 -7.90
C PRO A 112 28.59 22.91 -7.42
N ASN A 113 28.74 22.75 -6.11
CA ASN A 113 28.80 21.43 -5.48
C ASN A 113 27.43 20.71 -5.58
N ALA A 114 27.39 19.41 -5.30
CA ALA A 114 26.16 18.60 -5.46
C ALA A 114 24.99 19.05 -4.54
N GLY A 115 25.27 19.71 -3.42
CA GLY A 115 24.23 20.30 -2.55
C GLY A 115 23.64 21.57 -3.15
N VAL A 116 24.50 22.45 -3.68
CA VAL A 116 24.11 23.72 -4.31
C VAL A 116 23.37 23.48 -5.61
N ARG A 117 23.79 22.50 -6.43
CA ARG A 117 23.04 22.11 -7.63
C ARG A 117 21.60 21.67 -7.34
N ARG A 118 21.36 21.02 -6.20
CA ARG A 118 19.99 20.67 -5.78
C ARG A 118 19.17 21.91 -5.40
N LEU A 119 19.78 22.88 -4.71
CA LEU A 119 19.11 24.14 -4.39
C LEU A 119 18.78 24.95 -5.65
N ILE A 120 19.73 25.04 -6.59
CA ILE A 120 19.50 25.69 -7.90
C ILE A 120 18.39 24.97 -8.65
N ALA A 121 18.43 23.62 -8.74
CA ALA A 121 17.37 22.85 -9.38
C ALA A 121 16.00 23.11 -8.73
N THR A 122 15.94 23.19 -7.39
CA THR A 122 14.70 23.50 -6.65
C THR A 122 14.20 24.91 -6.96
N ALA A 123 15.09 25.88 -7.08
CA ALA A 123 14.73 27.24 -7.44
C ALA A 123 14.33 27.38 -8.92
N LEU A 124 14.92 26.58 -9.81
CA LEU A 124 14.58 26.55 -11.23
C LEU A 124 13.21 25.94 -11.51
N VAL A 125 12.69 25.08 -10.62
CA VAL A 125 11.38 24.44 -10.75
C VAL A 125 10.28 25.45 -11.09
N GLN A 126 10.31 26.65 -10.51
CA GLN A 126 9.29 27.67 -10.77
C GLN A 126 9.29 28.19 -12.22
N PHE A 127 10.46 28.21 -12.88
CA PHE A 127 10.60 28.59 -14.29
C PHE A 127 10.21 27.40 -15.20
N THR A 128 10.60 26.18 -14.82
CA THR A 128 10.28 24.95 -15.55
C THR A 128 8.78 24.61 -15.53
N LEU A 129 8.00 25.16 -14.59
CA LEU A 129 6.53 24.97 -14.54
C LEU A 129 5.80 25.51 -15.78
N SER A 130 6.39 26.46 -16.51
CA SER A 130 5.85 27.04 -17.74
C SER A 130 6.70 26.73 -18.98
N ASP A 131 7.59 25.74 -18.89
CA ASP A 131 8.47 25.34 -20.00
C ASP A 131 7.65 24.90 -21.24
N PRO A 132 8.08 25.22 -22.48
CA PRO A 132 7.41 24.74 -23.69
C PRO A 132 7.28 23.21 -23.77
N ASP A 133 8.26 22.45 -23.24
CA ASP A 133 8.27 20.99 -23.22
C ASP A 133 7.38 20.42 -22.09
N PRO A 134 6.31 19.66 -22.42
CA PRO A 134 5.44 19.03 -21.42
C PRO A 134 6.16 18.08 -20.46
N SER A 135 7.24 17.43 -20.90
CA SER A 135 7.99 16.48 -20.07
C SER A 135 8.74 17.19 -18.94
N GLN A 136 9.28 18.38 -19.22
CA GLN A 136 9.93 19.24 -18.24
C GLN A 136 8.91 19.80 -17.24
N ARG A 137 7.75 20.27 -17.71
CA ARG A 137 6.65 20.69 -16.82
C ARG A 137 6.20 19.57 -15.88
N GLN A 138 6.12 18.34 -16.39
CA GLN A 138 5.78 17.16 -15.58
C GLN A 138 6.85 16.84 -14.53
N ALA A 139 8.13 16.93 -14.88
CA ALA A 139 9.23 16.72 -13.94
C ALA A 139 9.26 17.78 -12.83
N ALA A 140 9.02 19.05 -13.18
CA ALA A 140 8.89 20.14 -12.22
C ALA A 140 7.76 19.89 -11.21
N LEU A 141 6.59 19.48 -11.70
CA LEU A 141 5.46 19.09 -10.86
C LEU A 141 5.77 17.93 -9.92
N ALA A 142 6.45 16.89 -10.40
CA ALA A 142 6.85 15.76 -9.58
C ALA A 142 7.82 16.17 -8.47
N SER A 143 8.74 17.11 -8.75
CA SER A 143 9.67 17.64 -7.76
C SER A 143 8.95 18.39 -6.64
N ILE A 144 7.98 19.27 -6.98
CA ILE A 144 7.17 19.99 -5.98
C ILE A 144 6.33 19.01 -5.15
N ALA A 145 5.76 17.99 -5.78
CA ALA A 145 4.97 16.98 -5.06
C ALA A 145 5.82 16.17 -4.07
N GLN A 146 7.10 15.94 -4.38
CA GLN A 146 8.02 15.20 -3.52
C GLN A 146 8.52 16.04 -2.33
N ASP A 147 8.80 17.33 -2.53
CA ASP A 147 9.23 18.26 -1.47
C ASP A 147 8.39 19.54 -1.49
N PRO A 148 7.18 19.53 -0.91
CA PRO A 148 6.27 20.67 -0.97
C PRO A 148 6.75 21.84 -0.11
N THR A 149 6.86 23.02 -0.72
CA THR A 149 7.23 24.27 -0.05
C THR A 149 6.18 25.35 -0.25
N ALA A 150 6.12 26.33 0.66
CA ALA A 150 5.22 27.48 0.53
C ALA A 150 5.54 28.34 -0.70
N ASP A 151 6.83 28.51 -1.00
CA ASP A 151 7.33 29.35 -2.11
C ASP A 151 6.89 28.83 -3.49
N ALA A 152 6.56 27.54 -3.60
CA ALA A 152 6.10 26.94 -4.85
C ALA A 152 4.64 27.28 -5.21
N LEU A 153 3.84 27.81 -4.27
CA LEU A 153 2.40 27.99 -4.44
C LEU A 153 2.04 29.06 -5.49
N GLU A 154 2.64 30.24 -5.41
CA GLU A 154 2.36 31.35 -6.34
C GLU A 154 2.83 31.06 -7.77
N PRO A 155 4.06 30.56 -8.01
CA PRO A 155 4.46 30.13 -9.36
C PRO A 155 3.56 29.05 -9.94
N LEU A 156 3.09 28.10 -9.11
CA LEU A 156 2.16 27.05 -9.55
C LEU A 156 0.80 27.62 -9.96
N ARG A 157 0.25 28.59 -9.21
CA ARG A 157 -0.99 29.30 -9.57
C ARG A 157 -0.85 30.03 -10.89
N ALA A 158 0.26 30.73 -11.11
CA ALA A 158 0.54 31.41 -12.38
C ALA A 158 0.63 30.41 -13.56
N ALA A 159 1.32 29.29 -13.36
CA ALA A 159 1.51 28.25 -14.37
C ALA A 159 0.24 27.46 -14.72
N ILE A 160 -0.82 27.50 -13.91
CA ILE A 160 -2.13 26.90 -14.21
C ILE A 160 -2.89 27.71 -15.26
N ALA A 161 -2.77 29.05 -15.22
CA ALA A 161 -3.49 29.95 -16.11
C ALA A 161 -3.09 29.76 -17.57
N THR A 162 -1.80 29.48 -17.80
CA THR A 162 -1.19 29.33 -19.13
C THR A 162 -1.12 27.88 -19.61
N GLU A 163 -1.47 26.89 -18.78
CA GLU A 163 -1.39 25.47 -19.16
C GLU A 163 -2.49 25.08 -20.17
N THR A 164 -2.04 24.48 -21.28
CA THR A 164 -2.88 24.05 -22.39
C THR A 164 -3.20 22.56 -22.36
N ASP A 165 -2.34 21.72 -21.78
CA ASP A 165 -2.59 20.28 -21.65
C ASP A 165 -3.62 20.00 -20.53
N PRO A 166 -4.79 19.39 -20.84
CA PRO A 166 -5.83 19.14 -19.85
C PRO A 166 -5.39 18.22 -18.69
N ALA A 167 -4.56 17.22 -18.95
CA ALA A 167 -4.09 16.27 -17.94
C ALA A 167 -3.06 16.91 -17.02
N LEU A 168 -2.11 17.68 -17.56
CA LEU A 168 -1.15 18.43 -16.74
C LEU A 168 -1.84 19.55 -15.97
N LYS A 169 -2.82 20.24 -16.55
CA LYS A 169 -3.61 21.26 -15.86
C LYS A 169 -4.35 20.69 -14.66
N ALA A 170 -5.00 19.53 -14.81
CA ALA A 170 -5.67 18.85 -13.71
C ALA A 170 -4.68 18.45 -12.59
N ARG A 171 -3.47 18.00 -12.94
CA ARG A 171 -2.41 17.69 -11.97
C ARG A 171 -1.90 18.94 -11.25
N LYS A 172 -1.66 20.05 -11.98
CA LYS A 172 -1.28 21.36 -11.40
C LYS A 172 -2.35 21.84 -10.41
N GLN A 173 -3.62 21.82 -10.81
CA GLN A 173 -4.75 22.22 -9.96
C GLN A 173 -4.92 21.32 -8.73
N ARG A 174 -4.63 20.02 -8.84
CA ARG A 174 -4.62 19.13 -7.67
C ARG A 174 -3.49 19.51 -6.71
N LEU A 175 -2.27 19.66 -7.22
CA LEU A 175 -1.10 20.00 -6.42
C LEU A 175 -1.26 21.39 -5.76
N GLU A 176 -1.80 22.36 -6.48
CA GLU A 176 -2.09 23.70 -5.95
C GLU A 176 -3.04 23.66 -4.76
N ARG A 177 -4.09 22.83 -4.80
CA ARG A 177 -4.98 22.61 -3.66
C ARG A 177 -4.27 21.93 -2.49
N LEU A 178 -3.40 20.95 -2.76
CA LEU A 178 -2.58 20.28 -1.74
C LEU A 178 -1.57 21.23 -1.08
N LEU A 179 -0.99 22.18 -1.82
CA LEU A 179 -0.11 23.20 -1.26
C LEU A 179 -0.92 24.27 -0.52
N THR A 180 -2.06 24.69 -1.07
CA THR A 180 -2.95 25.68 -0.45
C THR A 180 -3.39 25.22 0.93
N LEU A 181 -3.88 23.98 1.08
CA LEU A 181 -4.30 23.49 2.41
C LEU A 181 -3.15 23.45 3.44
N ARG A 182 -1.90 23.28 2.98
CA ARG A 182 -0.73 23.19 3.86
C ARG A 182 -0.12 24.55 4.21
N PHE A 183 -0.04 25.47 3.26
CA PHE A 183 0.84 26.64 3.34
C PHE A 183 0.16 27.99 3.10
N ASP A 184 -1.09 28.03 2.65
CA ASP A 184 -1.75 29.31 2.39
C ASP A 184 -1.90 30.11 3.71
N PRO A 185 -1.61 31.42 3.73
CA PRO A 185 -1.71 32.22 4.95
C PRO A 185 -3.16 32.38 5.45
N SER A 186 -4.16 32.20 4.60
CA SER A 186 -5.57 32.32 4.96
C SER A 186 -6.15 30.99 5.40
N SER A 187 -6.47 30.85 6.69
CA SER A 187 -7.16 29.66 7.21
C SER A 187 -8.46 29.34 6.47
N ALA A 188 -9.19 30.37 6.03
CA ALA A 188 -10.41 30.19 5.23
C ALA A 188 -10.11 29.55 3.86
N ALA A 189 -9.02 29.96 3.21
CA ALA A 189 -8.58 29.37 1.93
C ALA A 189 -8.09 27.93 2.13
N ARG A 190 -7.40 27.65 3.24
CA ARG A 190 -6.96 26.30 3.59
C ARG A 190 -8.14 25.36 3.83
N VAL A 191 -9.12 25.78 4.63
CA VAL A 191 -10.36 25.00 4.88
C VAL A 191 -11.11 24.78 3.57
N ALA A 192 -11.28 25.81 2.75
CA ALA A 192 -11.91 25.66 1.43
C ALA A 192 -11.16 24.68 0.52
N ALA A 193 -9.83 24.68 0.55
CA ALA A 193 -9.01 23.73 -0.20
C ALA A 193 -9.21 22.29 0.31
N ILE A 194 -9.26 22.06 1.63
CA ILE A 194 -9.56 20.75 2.23
C ILE A 194 -10.94 20.26 1.78
N ASP A 195 -11.97 21.09 1.91
CA ASP A 195 -13.34 20.72 1.54
C ASP A 195 -13.51 20.45 0.04
N SER A 196 -12.71 21.12 -0.80
CA SER A 196 -12.75 20.93 -2.26
C SER A 196 -12.35 19.54 -2.75
N PHE A 197 -11.70 18.72 -1.91
CA PHE A 197 -11.35 17.34 -2.26
C PHE A 197 -12.55 16.38 -2.19
N GLY A 198 -13.61 16.70 -1.45
CA GLY A 198 -14.84 15.92 -1.43
C GLY A 198 -14.62 14.44 -1.09
N ALA A 199 -14.83 13.55 -2.09
CA ALA A 199 -14.73 12.09 -1.96
C ALA A 199 -13.34 11.52 -2.34
N ASP A 200 -12.34 12.38 -2.48
CA ASP A 200 -10.98 11.96 -2.79
C ASP A 200 -10.36 11.12 -1.68
N ILE A 201 -9.70 10.02 -2.05
CA ILE A 201 -9.07 9.08 -1.12
C ILE A 201 -7.55 8.96 -1.35
N GLY A 202 -6.97 9.82 -2.19
CA GLY A 202 -5.58 9.75 -2.61
C GLY A 202 -4.60 9.74 -1.44
N LEU A 203 -3.50 8.99 -1.60
CA LEU A 203 -2.44 8.91 -0.59
C LEU A 203 -1.74 10.27 -0.39
N ASP A 204 -1.64 11.07 -1.45
CA ASP A 204 -1.09 12.42 -1.46
C ASP A 204 -1.91 13.39 -0.59
N LEU A 205 -3.24 13.33 -0.67
CA LEU A 205 -4.14 14.11 0.18
C LEU A 205 -3.96 13.74 1.66
N ARG A 206 -3.92 12.44 1.99
CA ARG A 206 -3.67 11.99 3.38
C ARG A 206 -2.30 12.45 3.87
N GLY A 207 -1.29 12.36 3.02
CA GLY A 207 0.05 12.87 3.30
C GLY A 207 0.09 14.37 3.57
N ALA A 208 -0.77 15.15 2.91
CA ALA A 208 -0.87 16.60 3.11
C ALA A 208 -1.70 16.97 4.36
N LEU A 209 -2.70 16.17 4.73
CA LEU A 209 -3.57 16.38 5.90
C LEU A 209 -2.93 15.93 7.23
N ASN A 210 -2.19 14.82 7.23
CA ASN A 210 -1.61 14.24 8.46
C ASN A 210 -0.74 15.23 9.27
N PRO A 211 0.13 16.06 8.65
CA PRO A 211 0.89 17.07 9.38
C PRO A 211 0.01 18.12 10.07
N LEU A 212 -1.19 18.41 9.55
CA LEU A 212 -2.10 19.41 10.11
C LEU A 212 -2.75 18.95 11.42
N VAL A 213 -2.96 17.65 11.59
CA VAL A 213 -3.52 17.07 12.82
C VAL A 213 -2.45 16.55 13.78
N ALA A 214 -1.17 16.65 13.41
CA ALA A 214 -0.07 16.22 14.26
C ALA A 214 -0.06 16.99 15.58
N THR A 215 0.16 16.27 16.68
CA THR A 215 0.21 16.83 18.03
C THR A 215 1.59 16.67 18.65
N THR A 216 1.98 17.63 19.47
CA THR A 216 3.14 17.52 20.37
C THR A 216 2.67 17.54 21.82
N ARG A 217 3.37 16.78 22.67
CA ARG A 217 3.11 16.76 24.11
C ARG A 217 3.95 17.82 24.78
N ILE A 218 3.32 18.63 25.63
CA ILE A 218 4.00 19.69 26.37
C ILE A 218 3.58 19.66 27.84
N ALA A 219 4.49 20.10 28.71
CA ALA A 219 4.19 20.41 30.10
C ALA A 219 4.02 21.92 30.24
N SER A 220 2.96 22.36 30.92
CA SER A 220 2.72 23.79 31.14
C SER A 220 2.00 24.03 32.46
N ALA A 221 2.46 25.05 33.19
CA ALA A 221 1.86 25.47 34.46
C ALA A 221 0.51 26.20 34.24
N THR A 222 0.35 26.88 33.11
CA THR A 222 -0.90 27.50 32.66
C THR A 222 -1.42 26.82 31.39
N PRO A 223 -2.71 26.90 31.07
CA PRO A 223 -3.20 26.44 29.77
C PRO A 223 -2.37 27.09 28.64
N PRO A 224 -1.80 26.29 27.71
CA PRO A 224 -0.94 26.82 26.67
C PRO A 224 -1.72 27.68 25.69
N GLU A 225 -1.09 28.75 25.20
CA GLU A 225 -1.62 29.55 24.10
C GLU A 225 -1.48 28.75 22.79
N GLY A 226 -2.59 28.32 22.23
CA GLY A 226 -2.60 27.55 20.98
C GLY A 226 -3.78 26.59 20.87
N ASN A 227 -3.76 25.80 19.81
CA ASN A 227 -4.78 24.81 19.51
C ASN A 227 -4.57 23.54 20.34
N VAL A 228 -5.14 23.53 21.55
CA VAL A 228 -5.04 22.40 22.47
C VAL A 228 -5.94 21.27 22.02
N ALA A 229 -5.35 20.11 21.72
CA ALA A 229 -6.08 18.90 21.35
C ALA A 229 -6.79 18.30 22.57
N ARG A 230 -6.05 18.11 23.69
CA ARG A 230 -6.59 17.65 24.98
C ARG A 230 -5.59 17.81 26.14
N GLU A 231 -6.12 17.84 27.35
CA GLU A 231 -5.36 17.69 28.61
C GLU A 231 -5.07 16.20 28.87
N LEU A 232 -3.83 15.86 29.21
CA LEU A 232 -3.37 14.49 29.50
C LEU A 232 -3.41 14.20 31.00
N ARG A 233 -3.89 13.02 31.36
CA ARG A 233 -3.92 12.55 32.74
C ARG A 233 -2.68 11.71 33.07
N LEU A 234 -1.95 12.12 34.11
CA LEU A 234 -0.80 11.39 34.63
C LEU A 234 -1.17 9.95 35.03
N GLY A 235 -0.34 8.98 34.65
CA GLY A 235 -0.50 7.55 34.94
C GLY A 235 -1.51 6.80 34.06
N THR A 236 -2.34 7.49 33.29
CA THR A 236 -3.29 6.87 32.33
C THR A 236 -2.97 7.21 30.89
N ASP A 237 -2.87 8.50 30.57
CA ASP A 237 -2.54 8.98 29.22
C ASP A 237 -1.03 9.18 29.02
N ILE A 238 -0.31 9.52 30.10
CA ILE A 238 1.15 9.72 30.10
C ILE A 238 1.81 9.06 31.32
N PRO A 239 2.83 8.20 31.13
CA PRO A 239 3.66 7.65 32.21
C PRO A 239 4.39 8.74 33.02
N GLU A 240 4.68 8.49 34.29
CA GLU A 240 5.32 9.49 35.17
C GLU A 240 6.74 9.87 34.73
N ASP A 241 7.50 8.90 34.20
CA ASP A 241 8.83 9.10 33.66
C ASP A 241 8.83 9.97 32.40
N GLU A 242 7.91 9.71 31.47
CA GLU A 242 7.72 10.54 30.28
C GLU A 242 7.26 11.96 30.65
N ALA A 243 6.30 12.08 31.57
CA ALA A 243 5.82 13.36 32.06
C ALA A 243 6.93 14.19 32.71
N TYR A 244 7.79 13.56 33.51
CA TYR A 244 8.92 14.25 34.12
C TYR A 244 9.96 14.67 33.09
N ALA A 245 10.24 13.83 32.09
CA ALA A 245 11.14 14.20 31.00
C ALA A 245 10.65 15.44 30.23
N LEU A 246 9.34 15.61 30.03
CA LEU A 246 8.77 16.82 29.44
C LEU A 246 9.00 18.07 30.28
N LEU A 247 8.93 17.95 31.62
CA LEU A 247 9.23 19.07 32.53
C LEU A 247 10.69 19.50 32.42
N VAL A 248 11.61 18.53 32.37
CA VAL A 248 13.04 18.79 32.20
C VAL A 248 13.31 19.44 30.83
N ALA A 249 12.73 18.91 29.76
CA ALA A 249 12.87 19.48 28.41
C ALA A 249 12.32 20.91 28.31
N ALA A 250 11.26 21.23 29.06
CA ALA A 250 10.68 22.57 29.15
C ALA A 250 11.44 23.50 30.12
N ASN A 251 12.53 23.04 30.74
CA ASN A 251 13.28 23.76 31.79
C ASN A 251 12.41 24.14 33.00
N LEU A 252 11.36 23.37 33.28
CA LEU A 252 10.45 23.56 34.42
C LEU A 252 10.88 22.75 35.65
N ALA A 253 11.78 21.77 35.48
CA ALA A 253 12.33 20.95 36.55
C ALA A 253 13.77 20.54 36.24
N PRO A 254 14.63 20.33 37.26
CA PRO A 254 15.98 19.81 37.04
C PRO A 254 15.97 18.31 36.68
N ALA A 255 17.08 17.79 36.18
CA ALA A 255 17.20 16.38 35.84
C ALA A 255 16.88 15.48 37.05
N ARG A 256 16.24 14.33 36.82
CA ARG A 256 15.91 13.39 37.89
C ARG A 256 17.19 12.74 38.40
N LEU A 257 17.37 12.74 39.71
CA LEU A 257 18.45 12.03 40.37
C LEU A 257 18.10 10.55 40.49
N THR A 258 18.83 9.68 39.82
CA THR A 258 18.65 8.24 40.04
C THR A 258 19.25 7.81 41.37
N LEU A 259 18.73 6.71 41.93
CA LEU A 259 19.22 6.12 43.18
C LEU A 259 20.70 5.73 43.13
N GLU A 260 21.19 5.33 41.96
CA GLU A 260 22.59 4.98 41.73
C GLU A 260 23.48 6.23 41.70
N GLU A 261 23.09 7.26 40.95
CA GLU A 261 23.78 8.55 40.90
C GLU A 261 23.82 9.22 42.27
N GLN A 262 22.71 9.19 43.01
CA GLN A 262 22.65 9.69 44.38
C GLN A 262 23.66 8.98 45.27
N ARG A 263 23.71 7.65 45.24
CA ARG A 263 24.67 6.87 46.05
C ARG A 263 26.10 7.16 45.65
N ALA A 264 26.39 7.23 44.36
CA ALA A 264 27.72 7.55 43.85
C ALA A 264 28.16 8.96 44.29
N ALA A 265 27.28 9.96 44.19
CA ALA A 265 27.54 11.32 44.62
C ALA A 265 27.76 11.44 46.14
N LEU A 266 26.96 10.72 46.94
CA LEU A 266 27.12 10.68 48.39
C LEU A 266 28.43 9.99 48.80
N LEU A 267 28.78 8.88 48.15
CA LEU A 267 30.05 8.18 48.39
C LEU A 267 31.27 9.04 48.03
N ALA A 268 31.21 9.78 46.92
CA ALA A 268 32.29 10.66 46.48
C ALA A 268 32.53 11.85 47.43
N ASN A 269 31.52 12.24 48.21
CA ASN A 269 31.56 13.38 49.13
C ASN A 269 31.58 12.97 50.62
N LEU A 270 31.87 11.71 50.93
CA LEU A 270 31.97 11.22 52.29
C LEU A 270 33.29 11.69 52.95
N GLN A 271 33.20 12.42 54.05
CA GLN A 271 34.36 12.90 54.84
C GLN A 271 34.14 12.61 56.32
N ASP A 272 35.14 12.00 56.97
CA ASP A 272 35.12 11.70 58.42
C ASP A 272 33.85 10.98 58.92
N GLY A 273 33.30 10.08 58.09
CA GLY A 273 32.09 9.31 58.42
C GLY A 273 30.78 10.10 58.30
N MET A 274 30.81 11.30 57.71
CA MET A 274 29.64 12.14 57.43
C MET A 274 29.58 12.56 55.96
N VAL A 275 28.38 12.81 55.45
CA VAL A 275 28.15 13.33 54.10
C VAL A 275 26.97 14.30 54.13
N GLY A 276 27.17 15.52 53.61
CA GLY A 276 26.13 16.57 53.66
C GLY A 276 25.64 16.89 55.08
N GLY A 277 26.47 16.69 56.11
CA GLY A 277 26.09 16.88 57.52
C GLY A 277 25.26 15.75 58.14
N VAL A 278 25.04 14.64 57.43
CA VAL A 278 24.35 13.44 57.94
C VAL A 278 25.38 12.34 58.25
N PRO A 279 25.37 11.73 59.45
CA PRO A 279 26.23 10.59 59.78
C PRO A 279 25.94 9.37 58.90
N LEU A 280 26.99 8.63 58.52
CA LEU A 280 26.86 7.41 57.71
C LEU A 280 25.88 6.39 58.33
N ALA A 281 25.83 6.30 59.66
CA ALA A 281 24.94 5.42 60.40
C ALA A 281 23.44 5.77 60.24
N GLU A 282 23.12 7.00 59.83
CA GLU A 282 21.74 7.49 59.66
C GLU A 282 21.27 7.45 58.20
N LEU A 283 22.12 7.04 57.24
CA LEU A 283 21.80 6.93 55.81
C LEU A 283 21.08 5.63 55.41
N ASP A 284 20.49 4.93 56.38
CA ASP A 284 19.73 3.69 56.17
C ASP A 284 18.41 3.94 55.42
N SER A 285 17.82 5.12 55.57
CA SER A 285 16.56 5.52 54.93
C SER A 285 16.77 6.37 53.66
N GLN A 286 15.82 6.29 52.72
CA GLN A 286 15.83 7.14 51.51
C GLN A 286 15.74 8.63 51.87
N ALA A 287 14.91 8.98 52.86
CA ALA A 287 14.76 10.36 53.31
C ALA A 287 16.07 10.94 53.90
N ALA A 288 16.89 10.14 54.56
CA ALA A 288 18.20 10.60 55.03
C ALA A 288 19.18 10.83 53.88
N ARG A 289 19.16 9.97 52.85
CA ARG A 289 19.97 10.15 51.63
C ARG A 289 19.56 11.38 50.83
N ASP A 290 18.26 11.63 50.69
CA ASP A 290 17.73 12.83 50.03
C ASP A 290 18.19 14.10 50.77
N ARG A 291 18.05 14.16 52.11
CA ARG A 291 18.52 15.30 52.92
C ARG A 291 20.02 15.54 52.79
N ALA A 292 20.83 14.48 52.81
CA ALA A 292 22.28 14.59 52.64
C ALA A 292 22.65 15.12 51.26
N TYR A 293 21.94 14.69 50.21
CA TYR A 293 22.16 15.17 48.85
C TYR A 293 21.79 16.65 48.71
N THR A 294 20.60 17.07 49.19
CA THR A 294 20.17 18.48 49.17
C THR A 294 21.15 19.39 49.93
N ALA A 295 21.75 18.91 51.02
CA ALA A 295 22.76 19.67 51.76
C ALA A 295 24.08 19.84 50.97
N LEU A 296 24.48 18.84 50.18
CA LEU A 296 25.62 18.94 49.26
C LEU A 296 25.32 19.82 48.05
N GLU A 297 24.08 19.80 47.56
CA GLU A 297 23.63 20.64 46.47
C GLU A 297 23.69 22.12 46.89
N ALA A 298 23.21 22.44 48.10
CA ALA A 298 23.26 23.77 48.68
C ALA A 298 24.68 24.31 48.90
N SER A 299 25.66 23.43 49.12
CA SER A 299 27.09 23.81 49.22
C SER A 299 27.81 23.85 47.87
N GLY A 300 27.12 23.50 46.77
CA GLY A 300 27.69 23.45 45.41
C GLY A 300 28.61 22.25 45.16
N ALA A 301 28.59 21.24 46.05
CA ALA A 301 29.46 20.06 45.96
C ALA A 301 28.95 18.98 44.99
N VAL A 302 27.66 19.02 44.65
CA VAL A 302 27.02 18.12 43.66
C VAL A 302 26.15 18.91 42.67
N PRO A 303 25.90 18.39 41.46
CA PRO A 303 24.99 19.00 40.49
C PRO A 303 23.56 19.11 41.03
N VAL A 304 22.81 20.10 40.54
CA VAL A 304 21.38 20.27 40.83
C VAL A 304 20.58 19.14 40.17
N ALA A 305 19.86 18.36 40.98
CA ALA A 305 19.06 17.22 40.51
C ALA A 305 17.89 16.94 41.46
N ALA A 306 16.72 16.58 40.92
CA ALA A 306 15.53 16.33 41.72
C ALA A 306 15.49 14.92 42.31
N THR A 307 15.20 14.84 43.60
CA THR A 307 14.88 13.59 44.31
C THR A 307 13.49 13.05 43.92
N ASP A 308 13.22 11.76 44.18
CA ASP A 308 11.91 11.14 43.88
C ASP A 308 10.74 11.78 44.65
N GLY A 309 11.00 12.45 45.79
CA GLY A 309 10.02 13.24 46.51
C GLY A 309 9.66 14.54 45.77
N GLU A 310 10.68 15.24 45.28
CA GLU A 310 10.53 16.49 44.52
C GLU A 310 9.89 16.25 43.15
N VAL A 311 10.27 15.16 42.47
CA VAL A 311 9.65 14.70 41.21
C VAL A 311 8.13 14.59 41.37
N ARG A 312 7.65 13.88 42.40
CA ARG A 312 6.21 13.70 42.65
C ARG A 312 5.51 15.01 43.02
N ALA A 313 6.18 15.88 43.77
CA ALA A 313 5.63 17.19 44.13
C ALA A 313 5.43 18.07 42.89
N VAL A 314 6.42 18.13 41.99
CA VAL A 314 6.33 18.92 40.75
C VAL A 314 5.27 18.34 39.81
N LEU A 315 5.24 17.02 39.62
CA LEU A 315 4.22 16.34 38.79
C LEU A 315 2.78 16.59 39.27
N ALA A 316 2.57 16.84 40.56
CA ALA A 316 1.25 17.17 41.10
C ALA A 316 0.80 18.61 40.81
N THR A 317 1.72 19.50 40.40
CA THR A 317 1.43 20.93 40.18
C THR A 317 1.32 21.32 38.71
N VAL A 318 2.07 20.65 37.83
CA VAL A 318 2.11 20.98 36.40
C VAL A 318 1.15 20.10 35.62
N LYS A 319 0.48 20.69 34.64
CA LYS A 319 -0.43 19.98 33.73
C LYS A 319 0.25 19.63 32.41
N PHE A 320 -0.26 18.59 31.76
CA PHE A 320 0.27 18.08 30.51
C PHE A 320 -0.80 18.19 29.43
N TYR A 321 -0.39 18.60 28.23
CA TYR A 321 -1.31 18.84 27.11
C TYR A 321 -0.76 18.22 25.84
N GLU A 322 -1.66 17.74 24.98
CA GLU A 322 -1.39 17.56 23.55
C GLU A 322 -1.84 18.82 22.83
N VAL A 323 -0.92 19.44 22.08
CA VAL A 323 -1.17 20.66 21.32
C VAL A 323 -0.93 20.36 19.85
N HIS A 324 -1.85 20.79 18.98
CA HIS A 324 -1.67 20.64 17.54
C HIS A 324 -0.51 21.52 17.04
N ALA A 325 0.27 20.99 16.10
CA ALA A 325 1.29 21.78 15.40
C ALA A 325 0.66 22.91 14.57
N GLU A 326 -0.55 22.68 14.07
CA GLU A 326 -1.36 23.69 13.38
C GLU A 326 -2.08 24.61 14.40
N PRO A 327 -1.80 25.92 14.38
CA PRO A 327 -2.36 26.85 15.36
C PRO A 327 -3.85 27.15 15.17
N ASP A 328 -4.42 27.00 13.97
CA ASP A 328 -5.83 27.33 13.72
C ASP A 328 -6.76 26.11 13.93
N PRO A 329 -7.69 26.15 14.92
CA PRO A 329 -8.64 25.07 15.17
C PRO A 329 -9.59 24.78 14.00
N ALA A 330 -9.90 25.77 13.16
CA ALA A 330 -10.76 25.57 12.00
C ALA A 330 -10.09 24.68 10.95
N VAL A 331 -8.78 24.88 10.74
CA VAL A 331 -7.98 24.06 9.81
C VAL A 331 -7.82 22.63 10.35
N THR A 332 -7.52 22.45 11.64
CA THR A 332 -7.40 21.11 12.23
C THR A 332 -8.73 20.36 12.22
N SER A 333 -9.83 21.05 12.54
CA SER A 333 -11.17 20.44 12.51
C SER A 333 -11.56 20.00 11.10
N ALA A 334 -11.29 20.83 10.08
CA ALA A 334 -11.51 20.48 8.69
C ALA A 334 -10.63 19.30 8.24
N ALA A 335 -9.35 19.31 8.62
CA ALA A 335 -8.41 18.25 8.29
C ALA A 335 -8.79 16.91 8.94
N GLN A 336 -9.19 16.91 10.22
CA GLN A 336 -9.66 15.73 10.93
C GLN A 336 -10.94 15.19 10.30
N ALA A 337 -11.93 16.05 10.01
CA ALA A 337 -13.16 15.64 9.35
C ALA A 337 -12.89 15.03 7.96
N ALA A 338 -11.93 15.58 7.20
CA ALA A 338 -11.51 15.02 5.92
C ALA A 338 -10.83 13.65 6.09
N LEU A 339 -9.91 13.49 7.05
CA LEU A 339 -9.26 12.22 7.35
C LEU A 339 -10.26 11.14 7.80
N ASP A 340 -11.25 11.48 8.62
CA ASP A 340 -12.30 10.56 9.07
C ASP A 340 -13.19 10.09 7.91
N ARG A 341 -13.56 11.01 7.00
CA ARG A 341 -14.30 10.68 5.76
C ARG A 341 -13.48 9.76 4.87
N ILE A 342 -12.19 10.06 4.68
CA ILE A 342 -11.27 9.23 3.89
C ILE A 342 -11.14 7.85 4.53
N GLY A 343 -10.93 7.77 5.85
CA GLY A 343 -10.83 6.51 6.58
C GLY A 343 -12.08 5.65 6.43
N THR A 344 -13.26 6.26 6.53
CA THR A 344 -14.54 5.57 6.33
C THR A 344 -14.69 5.07 4.90
N ALA A 345 -14.40 5.91 3.89
CA ALA A 345 -14.48 5.54 2.49
C ALA A 345 -13.50 4.39 2.15
N VAL A 346 -12.27 4.47 2.65
CA VAL A 346 -11.25 3.42 2.50
C VAL A 346 -11.68 2.13 3.17
N GLY A 347 -12.24 2.19 4.39
CA GLY A 347 -12.76 1.00 5.08
C GLY A 347 -13.89 0.31 4.31
N VAL A 348 -14.80 1.07 3.72
CA VAL A 348 -15.87 0.54 2.83
C VAL A 348 -15.24 -0.13 1.60
N MET A 349 -14.25 0.50 0.97
CA MET A 349 -13.56 -0.05 -0.20
C MET A 349 -12.76 -1.30 0.12
N GLN A 350 -12.04 -1.34 1.25
CA GLN A 350 -11.34 -2.54 1.72
C GLN A 350 -12.32 -3.68 2.00
N THR A 351 -13.50 -3.38 2.55
CA THR A 351 -14.56 -4.39 2.76
C THR A 351 -15.10 -4.91 1.42
N ALA A 352 -15.26 -4.03 0.42
CA ALA A 352 -15.67 -4.43 -0.92
C ALA A 352 -14.59 -5.29 -1.60
N ASP A 353 -13.32 -4.93 -1.47
CA ASP A 353 -12.18 -5.70 -1.99
C ASP A 353 -12.11 -7.10 -1.35
N LEU A 354 -12.24 -7.17 -0.02
CA LEU A 354 -12.36 -8.44 0.71
C LEU A 354 -13.53 -9.30 0.20
N GLY A 355 -14.66 -8.67 -0.12
CA GLY A 355 -15.82 -9.33 -0.71
C GLY A 355 -15.55 -9.90 -2.10
N LEU A 356 -14.85 -9.15 -2.96
CA LEU A 356 -14.42 -9.62 -4.28
C LEU A 356 -13.43 -10.78 -4.16
N ASP A 357 -12.51 -10.71 -3.20
CA ASP A 357 -11.56 -11.77 -2.88
C ASP A 357 -12.24 -13.05 -2.38
N ALA A 358 -13.23 -12.91 -1.49
CA ALA A 358 -14.08 -14.00 -1.03
C ALA A 358 -14.86 -14.64 -2.17
N LEU A 359 -15.44 -13.83 -3.08
CA LEU A 359 -16.18 -14.30 -4.24
C LEU A 359 -15.29 -15.06 -5.23
N SER A 360 -14.08 -14.55 -5.45
CA SER A 360 -13.05 -15.20 -6.27
C SER A 360 -12.68 -16.55 -5.69
N LEU A 361 -12.38 -16.63 -4.38
CA LEU A 361 -12.02 -17.89 -3.73
C LEU A 361 -13.18 -18.89 -3.73
N ALA A 362 -14.40 -18.42 -3.48
CA ALA A 362 -15.61 -19.24 -3.58
C ALA A 362 -15.79 -19.85 -4.97
N SER A 363 -15.45 -19.11 -6.03
CA SER A 363 -15.54 -19.61 -7.41
C SER A 363 -14.50 -20.68 -7.71
N ILE A 364 -13.28 -20.53 -7.19
CA ILE A 364 -12.23 -21.56 -7.27
C ILE A 364 -12.69 -22.83 -6.56
N TYR A 365 -13.18 -22.72 -5.33
CA TYR A 365 -13.68 -23.87 -4.57
C TYR A 365 -14.89 -24.52 -5.21
N PHE A 366 -15.82 -23.72 -5.75
CA PHE A 366 -16.96 -24.25 -6.47
C PHE A 366 -16.53 -25.03 -7.71
N LEU A 367 -15.61 -24.48 -8.52
CA LEU A 367 -15.14 -25.13 -9.74
C LEU A 367 -14.36 -26.43 -9.44
N ALA A 368 -13.56 -26.45 -8.37
CA ALA A 368 -12.87 -27.65 -7.90
C ALA A 368 -13.84 -28.70 -7.32
N ALA A 369 -14.87 -28.26 -6.60
CA ALA A 369 -15.82 -29.13 -5.90
C ALA A 369 -16.97 -29.64 -6.76
N ILE A 370 -17.41 -28.93 -7.82
CA ILE A 370 -18.61 -29.30 -8.58
C ILE A 370 -18.46 -30.69 -9.22
N GLY A 371 -17.27 -31.03 -9.74
CA GLY A 371 -17.00 -32.37 -10.29
C GLY A 371 -17.09 -33.47 -9.22
N LEU A 372 -16.60 -33.18 -8.00
CA LEU A 372 -16.66 -34.08 -6.86
C LEU A 372 -18.10 -34.23 -6.33
N ALA A 373 -18.88 -33.14 -6.32
CA ALA A 373 -20.27 -33.14 -5.88
C ALA A 373 -21.14 -34.09 -6.70
N ILE A 374 -20.85 -34.20 -7.99
CA ILE A 374 -21.57 -35.05 -8.94
C ILE A 374 -21.24 -36.52 -8.69
N THR A 375 -19.94 -36.86 -8.64
CA THR A 375 -19.51 -38.24 -8.44
C THR A 375 -19.96 -38.77 -7.08
N PHE A 376 -19.81 -37.96 -6.03
CA PHE A 376 -20.24 -38.33 -4.69
C PHE A 376 -21.76 -38.37 -4.56
N GLY A 377 -22.47 -37.41 -5.15
CA GLY A 377 -23.93 -37.34 -5.12
C GLY A 377 -24.64 -38.50 -5.82
N VAL A 378 -24.03 -39.04 -6.88
CA VAL A 378 -24.64 -40.11 -7.67
C VAL A 378 -24.26 -41.49 -7.15
N MET A 379 -22.98 -41.71 -6.86
CA MET A 379 -22.46 -43.04 -6.52
C MET A 379 -22.28 -43.26 -5.01
N GLY A 380 -22.32 -42.21 -4.18
CA GLY A 380 -22.02 -42.31 -2.75
C GLY A 380 -20.57 -42.67 -2.44
N VAL A 381 -19.67 -42.53 -3.43
CA VAL A 381 -18.25 -42.88 -3.33
C VAL A 381 -17.40 -41.63 -3.14
N ILE A 382 -16.58 -41.63 -2.09
CA ILE A 382 -15.59 -40.57 -1.86
C ILE A 382 -14.37 -40.86 -2.73
N ASN A 383 -14.04 -39.93 -3.64
CA ASN A 383 -12.89 -40.05 -4.53
C ASN A 383 -11.76 -39.09 -4.13
N MET A 384 -10.74 -39.60 -3.42
CA MET A 384 -9.57 -38.78 -3.04
C MET A 384 -8.67 -38.46 -4.24
N ALA A 385 -8.68 -39.29 -5.30
CA ALA A 385 -7.92 -39.03 -6.53
C ALA A 385 -8.52 -37.89 -7.38
N HIS A 386 -9.65 -37.30 -6.98
CA HIS A 386 -10.26 -36.16 -7.69
C HIS A 386 -9.30 -34.98 -7.82
N GLY A 387 -8.50 -34.71 -6.77
CA GLY A 387 -7.47 -33.67 -6.80
C GLY A 387 -6.45 -33.89 -7.91
N GLU A 388 -6.08 -35.13 -8.19
CA GLU A 388 -5.11 -35.43 -9.25
C GLU A 388 -5.65 -35.18 -10.65
N PHE A 389 -6.97 -35.28 -10.86
CA PHE A 389 -7.55 -34.85 -12.13
C PHE A 389 -7.47 -33.34 -12.33
N ILE A 390 -7.52 -32.55 -11.24
CA ILE A 390 -7.22 -31.11 -11.28
C ILE A 390 -5.76 -30.91 -11.70
N THR A 391 -4.82 -31.63 -11.07
CA THR A 391 -3.39 -31.55 -11.43
C THR A 391 -3.13 -31.94 -12.89
N ILE A 392 -3.72 -33.03 -13.37
CA ILE A 392 -3.60 -33.49 -14.77
C ILE A 392 -4.16 -32.44 -15.73
N GLY A 393 -5.27 -31.79 -15.38
CA GLY A 393 -5.82 -30.68 -16.15
C GLY A 393 -4.85 -29.51 -16.30
N ALA A 394 -4.26 -29.09 -15.18
CA ALA A 394 -3.26 -28.00 -15.15
C ALA A 394 -2.03 -28.34 -16.02
N TYR A 395 -1.49 -29.57 -15.88
CA TYR A 395 -0.39 -30.04 -16.72
C TYR A 395 -0.78 -30.18 -18.20
N THR A 396 -2.02 -30.52 -18.51
CA THR A 396 -2.50 -30.55 -19.89
C THR A 396 -2.43 -29.15 -20.51
N GLY A 397 -2.82 -28.12 -19.76
CA GLY A 397 -2.64 -26.72 -20.19
C GLY A 397 -1.18 -26.39 -20.45
N PHE A 398 -0.28 -26.77 -19.55
CA PHE A 398 1.16 -26.53 -19.69
C PHE A 398 1.73 -27.24 -20.93
N VAL A 399 1.37 -28.51 -21.13
CA VAL A 399 1.83 -29.29 -22.29
C VAL A 399 1.33 -28.68 -23.60
N VAL A 400 0.08 -28.21 -23.68
CA VAL A 400 -0.44 -27.54 -24.88
C VAL A 400 0.36 -26.27 -25.20
N GLN A 401 0.78 -25.50 -24.18
CA GLN A 401 1.62 -24.31 -24.38
C GLN A 401 3.02 -24.63 -24.92
N LEU A 402 3.54 -25.85 -24.71
CA LEU A 402 4.81 -26.26 -25.32
C LEU A 402 4.69 -26.47 -26.84
N PHE A 403 3.51 -26.82 -27.34
CA PHE A 403 3.27 -27.09 -28.76
C PHE A 403 2.60 -25.92 -29.49
N VAL A 404 1.83 -25.09 -28.79
CA VAL A 404 1.10 -23.95 -29.35
C VAL A 404 1.64 -22.66 -28.72
N PRO A 405 2.50 -21.91 -29.43
CA PRO A 405 3.10 -20.69 -28.89
C PRO A 405 2.09 -19.55 -28.63
N ASP A 406 0.97 -19.55 -29.35
CA ASP A 406 -0.11 -18.58 -29.13
C ASP A 406 -0.84 -18.89 -27.82
N LEU A 407 -0.65 -18.02 -26.82
CA LEU A 407 -1.21 -18.16 -25.48
C LEU A 407 -2.75 -18.15 -25.46
N THR A 408 -3.40 -17.46 -26.39
CA THR A 408 -4.87 -17.43 -26.46
C THR A 408 -5.40 -18.72 -27.06
N LEU A 409 -4.79 -19.16 -28.17
CA LEU A 409 -5.16 -20.40 -28.83
C LEU A 409 -4.86 -21.63 -27.94
N SER A 410 -3.74 -21.59 -27.21
CA SER A 410 -3.35 -22.67 -26.30
C SER A 410 -4.39 -22.92 -25.21
N ILE A 411 -4.97 -21.88 -24.60
CA ILE A 411 -6.03 -22.04 -23.58
C ILE A 411 -7.31 -22.59 -24.21
N LEU A 412 -7.71 -22.08 -25.39
CA LEU A 412 -8.90 -22.56 -26.09
C LEU A 412 -8.82 -24.05 -26.45
N ILE A 413 -7.62 -24.54 -26.77
CA ILE A 413 -7.35 -25.97 -27.03
C ILE A 413 -7.19 -26.76 -25.72
N ALA A 414 -6.55 -26.15 -24.71
CA ALA A 414 -6.29 -26.79 -23.43
C ALA A 414 -7.58 -27.15 -22.69
N LEU A 415 -8.62 -26.32 -22.73
CA LEU A 415 -9.88 -26.60 -22.01
C LEU A 415 -10.56 -27.89 -22.51
N PRO A 416 -10.86 -28.08 -23.82
CA PRO A 416 -11.40 -29.35 -24.33
C PRO A 416 -10.45 -30.54 -24.15
N LEU A 417 -9.14 -30.33 -24.31
CA LEU A 417 -8.17 -31.41 -24.21
C LEU A 417 -8.02 -31.90 -22.76
N ALA A 418 -7.96 -30.96 -21.80
CA ALA A 418 -7.94 -31.28 -20.37
C ALA A 418 -9.19 -32.06 -19.97
N PHE A 419 -10.37 -31.66 -20.48
CA PHE A 419 -11.59 -32.42 -20.30
C PHE A 419 -11.48 -33.83 -20.87
N ALA A 420 -11.04 -33.99 -22.12
CA ALA A 420 -10.94 -35.30 -22.77
C ALA A 420 -9.97 -36.25 -22.05
N VAL A 421 -8.78 -35.76 -21.67
CA VAL A 421 -7.75 -36.54 -20.97
C VAL A 421 -8.25 -36.98 -19.59
N THR A 422 -8.80 -36.04 -18.81
CA THR A 422 -9.27 -36.35 -17.45
C THR A 422 -10.58 -37.13 -17.44
N PHE A 423 -11.47 -36.94 -18.43
CA PHE A 423 -12.64 -37.78 -18.66
C PHE A 423 -12.22 -39.23 -18.94
N GLY A 424 -11.27 -39.43 -19.87
CA GLY A 424 -10.73 -40.75 -20.18
C GLY A 424 -10.06 -41.40 -18.97
N GLY A 425 -9.26 -40.64 -18.22
CA GLY A 425 -8.64 -41.09 -16.97
C GLY A 425 -9.66 -41.47 -15.90
N GLY A 426 -10.72 -40.68 -15.74
CA GLY A 426 -11.83 -40.97 -14.83
C GLY A 426 -12.56 -42.25 -15.22
N VAL A 427 -12.90 -42.42 -16.50
CA VAL A 427 -13.52 -43.65 -17.02
C VAL A 427 -12.62 -44.86 -16.80
N ALA A 428 -11.31 -44.73 -17.04
CA ALA A 428 -10.35 -45.81 -16.79
C ALA A 428 -10.30 -46.19 -15.31
N MET A 429 -10.24 -45.19 -14.41
CA MET A 429 -10.21 -45.43 -12.97
C MET A 429 -11.51 -46.08 -12.47
N GLU A 430 -12.65 -45.64 -12.99
CA GLU A 430 -13.95 -46.24 -12.67
C GLU A 430 -14.00 -47.71 -13.10
N ARG A 431 -13.61 -48.01 -14.34
CA ARG A 431 -13.68 -49.36 -14.90
C ARG A 431 -12.69 -50.34 -14.29
N LEU A 432 -11.48 -49.87 -13.99
CA LEU A 432 -10.42 -50.74 -13.48
C LEU A 432 -10.55 -50.96 -11.97
N VAL A 433 -10.97 -49.94 -11.21
CA VAL A 433 -10.93 -49.98 -9.75
C VAL A 433 -12.31 -49.80 -9.14
N ILE A 434 -12.96 -48.65 -9.35
CA ILE A 434 -14.15 -48.25 -8.57
C ILE A 434 -15.32 -49.21 -8.76
N ARG A 435 -15.53 -49.74 -9.97
CA ARG A 435 -16.66 -50.65 -10.25
C ARG A 435 -16.66 -51.91 -9.37
N HIS A 436 -15.47 -52.35 -8.95
CA HIS A 436 -15.31 -53.54 -8.12
C HIS A 436 -15.57 -53.26 -6.64
N LEU A 437 -15.64 -51.97 -6.26
CA LEU A 437 -15.68 -51.51 -4.87
C LEU A 437 -16.93 -50.69 -4.52
N TYR A 438 -17.90 -50.53 -5.43
CA TYR A 438 -19.11 -49.70 -5.20
C TYR A 438 -19.85 -50.00 -3.88
N LYS A 439 -19.85 -51.26 -3.42
CA LYS A 439 -20.54 -51.67 -2.18
C LYS A 439 -19.69 -51.51 -0.92
N ARG A 440 -18.47 -50.97 -1.04
CA ARG A 440 -17.44 -50.93 0.01
C ARG A 440 -16.82 -49.53 0.09
N PRO A 441 -17.50 -48.56 0.73
CA PRO A 441 -17.11 -47.15 0.68
C PRO A 441 -15.74 -46.88 1.31
N LEU A 442 -15.41 -47.55 2.42
CA LEU A 442 -14.10 -47.41 3.07
C LEU A 442 -12.95 -47.94 2.21
N GLU A 443 -13.15 -49.10 1.57
CA GLU A 443 -12.16 -49.67 0.64
C GLU A 443 -11.97 -48.78 -0.59
N THR A 444 -13.04 -48.14 -1.06
CA THR A 444 -12.95 -47.21 -2.19
C THR A 444 -12.17 -45.94 -1.83
N LEU A 445 -12.34 -45.41 -0.62
CA LEU A 445 -11.56 -44.28 -0.13
C LEU A 445 -10.06 -44.63 -0.05
N LEU A 446 -9.72 -45.80 0.50
CA LEU A 446 -8.34 -46.28 0.56
C LEU A 446 -7.73 -46.50 -0.84
N ALA A 447 -8.50 -47.11 -1.75
CA ALA A 447 -8.07 -47.35 -3.12
C ALA A 447 -7.81 -46.05 -3.88
N THR A 448 -8.71 -45.07 -3.78
CA THR A 448 -8.55 -43.76 -4.44
C THR A 448 -7.41 -42.95 -3.83
N PHE A 449 -7.17 -43.07 -2.52
CA PHE A 449 -5.99 -42.46 -1.89
C PHE A 449 -4.68 -43.07 -2.43
N GLY A 450 -4.60 -44.41 -2.55
CA GLY A 450 -3.45 -45.08 -3.15
C GLY A 450 -3.22 -44.68 -4.61
N ILE A 451 -4.29 -44.55 -5.40
CA ILE A 451 -4.21 -44.03 -6.78
C ILE A 451 -3.72 -42.58 -6.79
N SER A 452 -4.16 -41.74 -5.84
CA SER A 452 -3.71 -40.35 -5.73
C SER A 452 -2.19 -40.28 -5.57
N ILE A 453 -1.62 -41.07 -4.65
CA ILE A 453 -0.17 -41.14 -4.43
C ILE A 453 0.55 -41.63 -5.69
N ALA A 454 0.01 -42.66 -6.36
CA ALA A 454 0.59 -43.19 -7.60
C ALA A 454 0.59 -42.13 -8.72
N LEU A 455 -0.51 -41.42 -8.93
CA LEU A 455 -0.63 -40.35 -9.92
C LEU A 455 0.31 -39.18 -9.61
N GLN A 456 0.39 -38.73 -8.35
CA GLN A 456 1.36 -37.71 -7.95
C GLN A 456 2.79 -38.12 -8.28
N GLN A 457 3.16 -39.36 -7.98
CA GLN A 457 4.51 -39.84 -8.26
C GLN A 457 4.77 -39.95 -9.76
N ILE A 458 3.78 -40.38 -10.55
CA ILE A 458 3.88 -40.38 -12.02
C ILE A 458 4.11 -38.96 -12.53
N LEU A 459 3.36 -37.98 -12.06
CA LEU A 459 3.53 -36.57 -12.45
C LEU A 459 4.92 -36.04 -12.06
N LYS A 460 5.41 -36.36 -10.85
CA LYS A 460 6.78 -36.03 -10.41
C LYS A 460 7.84 -36.65 -11.32
N ASN A 461 7.64 -37.89 -11.75
CA ASN A 461 8.58 -38.58 -12.65
C ASN A 461 8.58 -37.99 -14.07
N VAL A 462 7.42 -37.55 -14.58
CA VAL A 462 7.29 -37.00 -15.94
C VAL A 462 7.71 -35.53 -16.02
N PHE A 463 7.23 -34.69 -15.08
CA PHE A 463 7.38 -33.23 -15.15
C PHE A 463 8.45 -32.67 -14.20
N GLY A 464 8.90 -33.47 -13.24
CA GLY A 464 9.79 -33.08 -12.15
C GLY A 464 9.03 -32.61 -10.90
N THR A 465 9.79 -32.20 -9.89
CA THR A 465 9.27 -31.64 -8.63
C THR A 465 9.17 -30.11 -8.65
N GLN A 466 9.71 -29.46 -9.69
CA GLN A 466 9.68 -28.01 -9.82
C GLN A 466 8.34 -27.51 -10.36
N ALA A 467 7.94 -26.33 -9.88
CA ALA A 467 6.76 -25.65 -10.38
C ALA A 467 6.91 -25.28 -11.86
N ARG A 468 5.91 -25.62 -12.68
CA ARG A 468 5.82 -25.23 -14.08
C ARG A 468 4.85 -24.04 -14.21
N PRO A 469 5.25 -22.94 -14.88
CA PRO A 469 4.34 -21.81 -15.09
C PRO A 469 3.36 -22.15 -16.22
N LEU A 470 2.07 -21.93 -15.99
CA LEU A 470 1.06 -21.86 -17.04
C LEU A 470 0.82 -20.37 -17.33
N THR A 471 1.33 -19.89 -18.46
CA THR A 471 1.37 -18.45 -18.75
C THR A 471 0.02 -17.97 -19.27
N SER A 472 -0.50 -16.88 -18.72
CA SER A 472 -1.75 -16.27 -19.20
C SER A 472 -1.53 -15.42 -20.47
N PRO A 473 -2.50 -15.39 -21.39
CA PRO A 473 -2.50 -14.49 -22.55
C PRO A 473 -2.63 -13.02 -22.13
N ALA A 474 -2.25 -12.11 -23.01
CA ALA A 474 -2.21 -10.67 -22.74
C ALA A 474 -3.57 -10.06 -22.28
N TRP A 475 -4.70 -10.64 -22.69
CA TRP A 475 -6.03 -10.18 -22.26
C TRP A 475 -6.42 -10.63 -20.85
N LEU A 476 -5.73 -11.62 -20.29
CA LEU A 476 -5.86 -12.05 -18.89
C LEU A 476 -4.77 -11.45 -18.00
N ASP A 477 -3.81 -10.74 -18.60
CA ASP A 477 -2.72 -10.12 -17.87
C ASP A 477 -3.16 -8.81 -17.22
N GLY A 478 -2.65 -8.56 -16.01
CA GLY A 478 -3.00 -7.39 -15.20
C GLY A 478 -4.30 -7.52 -14.39
N ALA A 479 -4.87 -6.37 -14.07
CA ALA A 479 -6.05 -6.23 -13.21
C ALA A 479 -6.95 -5.09 -13.68
N TRP A 480 -8.24 -5.24 -13.41
CA TRP A 480 -9.17 -4.13 -13.48
C TRP A 480 -9.03 -3.31 -12.19
N VAL A 481 -8.43 -2.13 -12.33
CA VAL A 481 -8.16 -1.20 -11.23
C VAL A 481 -9.29 -0.16 -11.21
N LEU A 482 -10.10 -0.17 -10.16
CA LEU A 482 -11.12 0.85 -9.95
C LEU A 482 -10.51 2.09 -9.28
N ASN A 483 -9.66 1.86 -8.28
CA ASN A 483 -8.91 2.86 -7.53
C ASN A 483 -7.68 2.21 -6.87
N ASP A 484 -6.92 2.97 -6.09
CA ASP A 484 -5.71 2.49 -5.39
C ASP A 484 -5.97 1.40 -4.33
N VAL A 485 -7.23 1.14 -3.98
CA VAL A 485 -7.63 0.20 -2.92
C VAL A 485 -8.25 -1.08 -3.49
N VAL A 486 -9.06 -0.97 -4.54
CA VAL A 486 -9.86 -2.06 -5.11
C VAL A 486 -9.33 -2.40 -6.49
N SER A 487 -8.76 -3.60 -6.60
CA SER A 487 -8.30 -4.13 -7.88
C SER A 487 -8.55 -5.61 -7.96
N ILE A 488 -9.09 -6.07 -9.10
CA ILE A 488 -9.35 -7.48 -9.33
C ILE A 488 -8.61 -7.95 -10.58
N SER A 489 -7.79 -8.99 -10.42
CA SER A 489 -7.06 -9.58 -11.56
C SER A 489 -8.04 -10.16 -12.58
N TYR A 490 -7.76 -9.98 -13.88
CA TYR A 490 -8.59 -10.55 -14.95
C TYR A 490 -8.69 -12.07 -14.87
N ILE A 491 -7.66 -12.76 -14.37
CA ILE A 491 -7.68 -14.21 -14.12
C ILE A 491 -8.80 -14.58 -13.14
N ARG A 492 -8.99 -13.80 -12.06
CA ARG A 492 -10.05 -14.05 -11.06
C ARG A 492 -11.43 -13.85 -11.66
N ILE A 493 -11.60 -12.81 -12.47
CA ILE A 493 -12.85 -12.57 -13.23
C ILE A 493 -13.12 -13.75 -14.17
N ALA A 494 -12.10 -14.21 -14.90
CA ALA A 494 -12.22 -15.33 -15.83
C ALA A 494 -12.61 -16.63 -15.12
N ILE A 495 -12.04 -16.93 -13.94
CA ILE A 495 -12.43 -18.08 -13.12
C ILE A 495 -13.88 -17.95 -12.65
N PHE A 496 -14.30 -16.77 -12.20
CA PHE A 496 -15.69 -16.51 -11.81
C PHE A 496 -16.67 -16.75 -12.97
N VAL A 497 -16.36 -16.21 -14.15
CA VAL A 497 -17.17 -16.42 -15.37
C VAL A 497 -17.19 -17.89 -15.75
N LEU A 498 -16.04 -18.58 -15.71
CA LEU A 498 -15.94 -20.00 -15.99
C LEU A 498 -16.80 -20.83 -15.02
N ALA A 499 -16.75 -20.52 -13.72
CA ALA A 499 -17.58 -21.15 -12.70
C ALA A 499 -19.08 -20.98 -13.00
N LEU A 500 -19.52 -19.79 -13.41
CA LEU A 500 -20.92 -19.53 -13.83
C LEU A 500 -21.29 -20.30 -15.10
N VAL A 501 -20.39 -20.36 -16.09
CA VAL A 501 -20.59 -21.15 -17.32
C VAL A 501 -20.74 -22.63 -16.98
N PHE A 502 -19.89 -23.19 -16.10
CA PHE A 502 -20.02 -24.58 -15.65
C PHE A 502 -21.28 -24.83 -14.84
N LEU A 503 -21.66 -23.92 -13.96
CA LEU A 503 -22.93 -24.00 -13.24
C LEU A 503 -24.11 -24.05 -14.22
N ALA A 504 -24.13 -23.14 -15.20
CA ALA A 504 -25.19 -23.09 -16.23
C ALA A 504 -25.20 -24.34 -17.10
N PHE A 505 -24.03 -24.78 -17.60
CA PHE A 505 -23.87 -26.01 -18.36
C PHE A 505 -24.34 -27.22 -17.57
N PHE A 506 -23.98 -27.30 -16.28
CA PHE A 506 -24.35 -28.43 -15.44
C PHE A 506 -25.84 -28.45 -15.11
N LEU A 507 -26.44 -27.29 -14.80
CA LEU A 507 -27.88 -27.18 -14.60
C LEU A 507 -28.65 -27.54 -15.87
N TRP A 508 -28.16 -27.12 -17.04
CA TRP A 508 -28.71 -27.53 -18.33
C TRP A 508 -28.60 -29.04 -18.53
N LEU A 509 -27.42 -29.63 -18.30
CA LEU A 509 -27.18 -31.07 -18.42
C LEU A 509 -28.15 -31.86 -17.52
N MET A 510 -28.27 -31.50 -16.24
CA MET A 510 -29.09 -32.23 -15.27
C MET A 510 -30.59 -32.03 -15.45
N LYS A 511 -31.06 -30.85 -15.89
CA LYS A 511 -32.49 -30.54 -16.00
C LYS A 511 -33.07 -30.75 -17.40
N ARG A 512 -32.27 -30.65 -18.46
CA ARG A 512 -32.76 -30.63 -19.85
C ARG A 512 -32.33 -31.82 -20.70
N THR A 513 -31.34 -32.61 -20.28
CA THR A 513 -30.82 -33.72 -21.11
C THR A 513 -31.27 -35.09 -20.63
N ARG A 514 -31.21 -36.09 -21.53
CA ARG A 514 -31.48 -37.50 -21.21
C ARG A 514 -30.52 -38.06 -20.17
N LEU A 515 -29.24 -37.71 -20.26
CA LEU A 515 -28.23 -38.11 -19.27
C LEU A 515 -28.63 -37.67 -17.86
N GLY A 516 -29.08 -36.42 -17.69
CA GLY A 516 -29.53 -35.92 -16.39
C GLY A 516 -30.80 -36.61 -15.85
N LEU A 517 -31.67 -37.09 -16.74
CA LEU A 517 -32.82 -37.91 -16.35
C LEU A 517 -32.38 -39.31 -15.90
N GLU A 518 -31.51 -39.96 -16.68
CA GLU A 518 -30.98 -41.29 -16.41
C GLU A 518 -30.15 -41.32 -15.12
N VAL A 519 -29.29 -40.31 -14.90
CA VAL A 519 -28.53 -40.13 -13.65
C VAL A 519 -29.49 -40.07 -12.47
N ARG A 520 -30.52 -39.21 -12.50
CA ARG A 520 -31.48 -39.12 -11.40
C ARG A 520 -32.25 -40.42 -11.17
N ALA A 521 -32.64 -41.12 -12.24
CA ALA A 521 -33.31 -42.41 -12.13
C ALA A 521 -32.40 -43.46 -11.44
N VAL A 522 -31.14 -43.55 -11.87
CA VAL A 522 -30.14 -44.46 -11.30
C VAL A 522 -29.85 -44.11 -9.83
N THR A 523 -29.72 -42.83 -9.48
CA THR A 523 -29.49 -42.43 -8.07
C THR A 523 -30.64 -42.79 -7.13
N GLN A 524 -31.88 -42.80 -7.62
CA GLN A 524 -33.05 -43.08 -6.78
C GLN A 524 -33.26 -44.57 -6.59
N ASN A 525 -33.17 -45.36 -7.67
CA ASN A 525 -33.29 -46.81 -7.61
C ASN A 525 -32.58 -47.46 -8.81
N PRO A 526 -31.30 -47.88 -8.66
CA PRO A 526 -30.53 -48.49 -9.74
C PRO A 526 -31.19 -49.75 -10.31
N THR A 527 -31.83 -50.56 -9.46
CA THR A 527 -32.46 -51.82 -9.86
C THR A 527 -33.68 -51.57 -10.74
N MET A 528 -34.54 -50.63 -10.35
CA MET A 528 -35.71 -50.25 -11.14
C MET A 528 -35.29 -49.59 -12.46
N ALA A 529 -34.26 -48.73 -12.44
CA ALA A 529 -33.72 -48.13 -13.66
C ALA A 529 -33.21 -49.20 -14.64
N ALA A 530 -32.54 -50.23 -14.14
CA ALA A 530 -32.09 -51.38 -14.94
C ALA A 530 -33.26 -52.15 -15.57
N SER A 531 -34.35 -52.38 -14.83
CA SER A 531 -35.57 -53.01 -15.37
C SER A 531 -36.25 -52.17 -16.45
N MET A 532 -36.06 -50.86 -16.45
CA MET A 532 -36.57 -49.92 -17.47
C MET A 532 -35.62 -49.73 -18.67
N GLY A 533 -34.54 -50.54 -18.76
CA GLY A 533 -33.60 -50.53 -19.89
C GLY A 533 -32.46 -49.51 -19.78
N ILE A 534 -32.32 -48.82 -18.65
CA ILE A 534 -31.18 -47.91 -18.38
C ILE A 534 -30.04 -48.75 -17.82
N ASN A 535 -28.85 -48.71 -18.44
CA ASN A 535 -27.67 -49.44 -17.94
C ASN A 535 -26.98 -48.63 -16.82
N PRO A 536 -27.09 -49.02 -15.53
CA PRO A 536 -26.54 -48.22 -14.43
C PRO A 536 -25.01 -48.10 -14.47
N ASP A 537 -24.31 -49.15 -14.93
CA ASP A 537 -22.85 -49.14 -15.03
C ASP A 537 -22.37 -48.12 -16.07
N ARG A 538 -23.09 -47.98 -17.18
CA ARG A 538 -22.79 -46.96 -18.19
C ARG A 538 -23.02 -45.55 -17.63
N ILE A 539 -24.09 -45.35 -16.88
CA ILE A 539 -24.41 -44.05 -16.26
C ILE A 539 -23.37 -43.68 -15.21
N ASN A 540 -22.97 -44.62 -14.34
CA ASN A 540 -21.93 -44.40 -13.35
C ASN A 540 -20.59 -44.06 -14.00
N MET A 541 -20.19 -44.83 -15.03
CA MET A 541 -18.97 -44.56 -15.82
C MET A 541 -18.98 -43.16 -16.45
N LEU A 542 -20.07 -42.77 -17.12
CA LEU A 542 -20.20 -41.45 -17.74
C LEU A 542 -20.21 -40.33 -16.70
N THR A 543 -20.85 -40.55 -15.56
CA THR A 543 -20.90 -39.58 -14.46
C THR A 543 -19.52 -39.40 -13.81
N PHE A 544 -18.79 -40.49 -13.60
CA PHE A 544 -17.43 -40.46 -13.09
C PHE A 544 -16.50 -39.71 -14.05
N GLY A 545 -16.53 -40.08 -15.34
CA GLY A 545 -15.78 -39.39 -16.39
C GLY A 545 -16.13 -37.90 -16.47
N LEU A 546 -17.41 -37.53 -16.41
CA LEU A 546 -17.85 -36.14 -16.44
C LEU A 546 -17.29 -35.35 -15.23
N GLY A 547 -17.35 -35.93 -14.03
CA GLY A 547 -16.80 -35.32 -12.83
C GLY A 547 -15.29 -35.07 -12.92
N SER A 548 -14.53 -36.08 -13.37
CA SER A 548 -13.09 -35.95 -13.63
C SER A 548 -12.79 -34.95 -14.75
N GLY A 549 -13.58 -34.95 -15.83
CA GLY A 549 -13.49 -34.02 -16.95
C GLY A 549 -13.60 -32.56 -16.52
N ILE A 550 -14.61 -32.26 -15.69
CA ILE A 550 -14.81 -30.92 -15.12
C ILE A 550 -13.64 -30.56 -14.19
N ALA A 551 -13.12 -31.51 -13.42
CA ALA A 551 -11.93 -31.30 -12.60
C ALA A 551 -10.71 -30.91 -13.44
N GLY A 552 -10.53 -31.52 -14.61
CA GLY A 552 -9.46 -31.16 -15.55
C GLY A 552 -9.59 -29.72 -16.04
N ILE A 553 -10.80 -29.28 -16.36
CA ILE A 553 -11.05 -27.88 -16.76
C ILE A 553 -10.79 -26.93 -15.59
N ALA A 554 -11.22 -27.29 -14.38
CA ALA A 554 -10.88 -26.56 -13.16
C ALA A 554 -9.36 -26.44 -13.00
N GLY A 555 -8.63 -27.51 -13.30
CA GLY A 555 -7.17 -27.57 -13.28
C GLY A 555 -6.50 -26.55 -14.19
N VAL A 556 -6.97 -26.39 -15.43
CA VAL A 556 -6.45 -25.36 -16.34
C VAL A 556 -6.66 -23.96 -15.75
N ALA A 557 -7.85 -23.67 -15.23
CA ALA A 557 -8.18 -22.37 -14.66
C ALA A 557 -7.39 -22.07 -13.37
N ILE A 558 -7.29 -23.06 -12.47
CA ILE A 558 -6.49 -22.97 -11.24
C ILE A 558 -5.01 -22.84 -11.57
N GLY A 559 -4.51 -23.53 -12.59
CA GLY A 559 -3.12 -23.42 -13.04
C GLY A 559 -2.74 -22.05 -13.61
N LEU A 560 -3.71 -21.28 -14.12
CA LEU A 560 -3.48 -19.89 -14.54
C LEU A 560 -3.37 -18.95 -13.34
N PHE A 561 -4.02 -19.29 -12.23
CA PHE A 561 -4.03 -18.51 -11.00
C PHE A 561 -2.90 -18.90 -10.03
N ALA A 562 -2.61 -20.19 -9.92
CA ALA A 562 -1.63 -20.78 -9.03
C ALA A 562 -0.59 -21.57 -9.82
N LYS A 563 0.61 -21.76 -9.26
CA LYS A 563 1.69 -22.47 -9.95
C LYS A 563 1.32 -23.94 -10.16
N VAL A 564 1.63 -24.50 -11.33
CA VAL A 564 1.39 -25.92 -11.61
C VAL A 564 2.48 -26.75 -10.93
N THR A 565 2.11 -27.47 -9.88
CA THR A 565 2.97 -28.42 -9.16
C THR A 565 2.31 -29.79 -9.16
N SER A 566 3.11 -30.84 -8.95
CA SER A 566 2.57 -32.21 -8.83
C SER A 566 1.75 -32.44 -7.56
N GLU A 567 1.73 -31.48 -6.64
CA GLU A 567 0.99 -31.52 -5.37
C GLU A 567 -0.24 -30.61 -5.38
N LEU A 568 -0.46 -29.83 -6.46
CA LEU A 568 -1.59 -28.90 -6.61
C LEU A 568 -2.92 -29.57 -6.24
N GLY A 569 -3.16 -30.80 -6.69
CA GLY A 569 -4.37 -31.55 -6.37
C GLY A 569 -4.62 -31.75 -4.87
N THR A 570 -3.56 -31.92 -4.07
CA THR A 570 -3.65 -32.08 -2.61
C THR A 570 -4.10 -30.78 -1.93
N ASP A 571 -3.63 -29.64 -2.44
CA ASP A 571 -3.96 -28.33 -1.88
C ASP A 571 -5.46 -28.03 -2.01
N TYR A 572 -6.11 -28.53 -3.07
CA TYR A 572 -7.51 -28.25 -3.37
C TYR A 572 -8.47 -29.40 -3.02
N ILE A 573 -8.04 -30.66 -2.91
CA ILE A 573 -8.95 -31.78 -2.65
C ILE A 573 -9.65 -31.67 -1.30
N VAL A 574 -8.91 -31.27 -0.26
CA VAL A 574 -9.46 -31.13 1.10
C VAL A 574 -10.55 -30.04 1.10
N GLN A 575 -10.27 -28.88 0.52
CA GLN A 575 -11.21 -27.76 0.42
C GLN A 575 -12.42 -28.10 -0.47
N SER A 576 -12.21 -28.85 -1.55
CA SER A 576 -13.28 -29.33 -2.44
C SER A 576 -14.21 -30.30 -1.71
N PHE A 577 -13.65 -31.25 -0.97
CA PHE A 577 -14.43 -32.19 -0.17
C PHE A 577 -15.23 -31.47 0.92
N MET A 578 -14.58 -30.58 1.69
CA MET A 578 -15.23 -29.75 2.69
C MET A 578 -16.40 -28.95 2.10
N THR A 579 -16.20 -28.37 0.92
CA THR A 579 -17.23 -27.62 0.18
C THR A 579 -18.46 -28.48 -0.14
N VAL A 580 -18.26 -29.72 -0.60
CA VAL A 580 -19.36 -30.65 -0.90
C VAL A 580 -20.08 -31.09 0.38
N VAL A 581 -19.34 -31.39 1.45
CA VAL A 581 -19.92 -31.86 2.71
C VAL A 581 -20.71 -30.76 3.40
N VAL A 582 -20.15 -29.55 3.52
CA VAL A 582 -20.85 -28.38 4.08
C VAL A 582 -22.06 -28.04 3.21
N GLY A 583 -21.90 -28.04 1.89
CA GLY A 583 -22.98 -27.75 0.96
C GLY A 583 -24.17 -28.72 1.03
N GLY A 584 -23.89 -29.99 1.30
CA GLY A 584 -24.85 -31.08 1.23
C GLY A 584 -24.55 -31.97 0.01
N VAL A 585 -24.28 -33.24 0.28
CA VAL A 585 -23.85 -34.22 -0.71
C VAL A 585 -24.88 -34.35 -1.84
N GLY A 586 -24.42 -34.21 -3.09
CA GLY A 586 -25.23 -34.34 -4.30
C GLY A 586 -26.11 -33.13 -4.65
N SER A 587 -26.09 -32.07 -3.85
CA SER A 587 -26.83 -30.83 -4.16
C SER A 587 -25.91 -29.81 -4.81
N ILE A 588 -26.15 -29.47 -6.09
CA ILE A 588 -25.38 -28.46 -6.84
C ILE A 588 -25.45 -27.09 -6.15
N TRP A 589 -26.68 -26.68 -5.79
CA TRP A 589 -26.92 -25.44 -5.06
C TRP A 589 -26.29 -25.51 -3.66
N GLY A 590 -26.25 -26.71 -3.08
CA GLY A 590 -25.54 -26.98 -1.84
C GLY A 590 -24.06 -26.71 -2.00
N THR A 591 -23.41 -27.30 -3.02
CA THR A 591 -21.99 -27.08 -3.33
C THR A 591 -21.67 -25.61 -3.58
N LEU A 592 -22.54 -24.87 -4.30
CA LEU A 592 -22.37 -23.43 -4.49
C LEU A 592 -22.43 -22.68 -3.15
N ALA A 593 -23.46 -22.94 -2.33
CA ALA A 593 -23.59 -22.32 -1.02
C ALA A 593 -22.44 -22.69 -0.07
N GLY A 594 -21.97 -23.94 -0.12
CA GLY A 594 -20.81 -24.42 0.64
C GLY A 594 -19.52 -23.73 0.20
N ALA A 595 -19.31 -23.56 -1.10
CA ALA A 595 -18.14 -22.89 -1.65
C ALA A 595 -18.11 -21.42 -1.27
N THR A 596 -19.27 -20.74 -1.34
CA THR A 596 -19.44 -19.36 -0.88
C THR A 596 -19.18 -19.24 0.61
N MET A 597 -19.72 -20.15 1.43
CA MET A 597 -19.53 -20.14 2.88
C MET A 597 -18.05 -20.34 3.25
N ILE A 598 -17.41 -21.38 2.70
CA ILE A 598 -16.01 -21.70 2.99
C ILE A 598 -15.07 -20.60 2.45
N GLY A 599 -15.25 -20.16 1.20
CA GLY A 599 -14.43 -19.10 0.60
C GLY A 599 -14.53 -17.78 1.36
N SER A 600 -15.74 -17.37 1.76
CA SER A 600 -15.93 -16.15 2.53
C SER A 600 -15.37 -16.27 3.94
N PHE A 601 -15.63 -17.38 4.63
CA PHE A 601 -15.14 -17.59 5.98
C PHE A 601 -13.61 -17.63 6.03
N GLN A 602 -12.97 -18.23 5.02
CA GLN A 602 -11.51 -18.26 4.94
C GLN A 602 -10.94 -16.85 4.83
N LYS A 603 -11.49 -16.01 3.93
CA LYS A 603 -11.01 -14.65 3.74
C LYS A 603 -11.26 -13.76 4.96
N VAL A 604 -12.37 -13.96 5.67
CA VAL A 604 -12.62 -13.26 6.93
C VAL A 604 -11.59 -13.66 8.00
N ILE A 605 -11.25 -14.94 8.13
CA ILE A 605 -10.21 -15.36 9.09
C ILE A 605 -8.84 -14.79 8.72
N GLU A 606 -8.47 -14.83 7.43
CA GLU A 606 -7.23 -14.25 6.92
C GLU A 606 -7.16 -12.74 7.17
N PHE A 607 -8.28 -12.02 7.04
CA PHE A 607 -8.38 -10.59 7.34
C PHE A 607 -8.09 -10.28 8.82
N PHE A 608 -8.61 -11.08 9.76
CA PHE A 608 -8.34 -10.89 11.19
C PHE A 608 -6.96 -11.40 11.63
N ASN A 609 -6.34 -12.33 10.90
CA ASN A 609 -5.01 -12.87 11.20
C ASN A 609 -4.08 -12.90 9.97
N PRO A 610 -3.64 -11.73 9.45
CA PRO A 610 -2.84 -11.67 8.23
C PRO A 610 -1.48 -12.39 8.33
N SER A 611 -0.92 -12.47 9.54
CA SER A 611 0.41 -13.06 9.79
C SER A 611 0.42 -14.59 9.90
N ASN A 612 -0.75 -15.25 10.00
CA ASN A 612 -0.82 -16.69 10.22
C ASN A 612 -1.89 -17.36 9.34
N THR A 613 -1.55 -17.55 8.06
CA THR A 613 -2.42 -18.23 7.09
C THR A 613 -2.69 -19.70 7.44
N LEU A 614 -1.80 -20.35 8.19
CA LEU A 614 -2.01 -21.72 8.68
C LEU A 614 -3.12 -21.79 9.72
N ALA A 615 -3.29 -20.73 10.53
CA ALA A 615 -4.40 -20.66 11.48
C ALA A 615 -5.76 -20.66 10.77
N ALA A 616 -5.86 -20.06 9.57
CA ALA A 616 -7.08 -20.07 8.79
C ALA A 616 -7.55 -21.49 8.44
N GLN A 617 -6.63 -22.38 8.07
CA GLN A 617 -6.95 -23.79 7.79
C GLN A 617 -7.43 -24.52 9.05
N THR A 618 -6.77 -24.32 10.19
CA THR A 618 -7.15 -24.93 11.47
C THR A 618 -8.55 -24.48 11.92
N TYR A 619 -8.81 -23.16 11.88
CA TYR A 619 -10.13 -22.62 12.22
C TYR A 619 -11.22 -23.07 11.24
N MET A 620 -10.88 -23.24 9.96
CA MET A 620 -11.80 -23.78 8.96
C MET A 620 -12.21 -25.21 9.31
N ILE A 621 -11.26 -26.09 9.65
CA ILE A 621 -11.55 -27.48 10.04
C ILE A 621 -12.44 -27.51 11.28
N LEU A 622 -12.13 -26.71 12.30
CA LEU A 622 -12.94 -26.63 13.52
C LEU A 622 -14.36 -26.13 13.23
N PHE A 623 -14.49 -25.10 12.40
CA PHE A 623 -15.77 -24.58 11.95
C PHE A 623 -16.60 -25.65 11.23
N ILE A 624 -15.99 -26.43 10.34
CA ILE A 624 -16.66 -27.48 9.59
C ILE A 624 -17.11 -28.61 10.52
N ILE A 625 -16.25 -29.05 11.45
CA ILE A 625 -16.61 -30.06 12.45
C ILE A 625 -17.83 -29.60 13.25
N LEU A 626 -17.82 -28.35 13.74
CA LEU A 626 -18.94 -27.77 14.47
C LEU A 626 -20.19 -27.66 13.60
N PHE A 627 -20.05 -27.20 12.36
CA PHE A 627 -21.14 -27.04 11.40
C PHE A 627 -21.81 -28.39 11.11
N ILE A 628 -21.05 -29.45 10.85
CA ILE A 628 -21.58 -30.78 10.57
C ILE A 628 -22.29 -31.36 11.81
N GLN A 629 -21.79 -31.10 13.02
CA GLN A 629 -22.48 -31.53 14.26
C GLN A 629 -23.88 -30.91 14.38
N PHE A 630 -24.06 -29.65 14.00
CA PHE A 630 -25.37 -28.98 14.02
C PHE A 630 -26.22 -29.27 12.77
N ARG A 631 -25.59 -29.45 11.61
CA ARG A 631 -26.22 -29.64 10.29
C ARG A 631 -25.58 -30.84 9.56
N PRO A 632 -25.85 -32.08 10.00
CA PRO A 632 -25.20 -33.28 9.43
C PRO A 632 -25.56 -33.55 7.97
N ARG A 633 -26.65 -32.97 7.47
CA ARG A 633 -27.08 -33.07 6.06
C ARG A 633 -26.56 -31.94 5.16
N GLY A 634 -25.70 -31.06 5.69
CA GLY A 634 -25.21 -29.86 4.99
C GLY A 634 -26.24 -28.72 4.93
N ILE A 635 -25.90 -27.66 4.19
CA ILE A 635 -26.75 -26.47 3.99
C ILE A 635 -28.04 -26.86 3.26
N ILE A 636 -27.93 -27.63 2.17
CA ILE A 636 -29.07 -28.07 1.36
C ILE A 636 -29.14 -29.60 1.33
N ALA A 637 -30.11 -30.15 2.06
CA ALA A 637 -30.37 -31.58 2.05
C ALA A 637 -31.09 -32.02 0.76
N LEU A 638 -30.66 -33.14 0.18
CA LEU A 638 -31.38 -33.78 -0.92
C LEU A 638 -32.73 -34.33 -0.41
N ARG A 639 -33.84 -33.98 -1.08
CA ARG A 639 -35.16 -34.55 -0.79
C ARG A 639 -35.32 -35.89 -1.52
N GLY A 640 -35.29 -36.98 -0.78
CA GLY A 640 -35.62 -38.34 -1.25
C GLY A 640 -35.92 -39.29 -0.07
N ARG A 641 -36.80 -40.27 -0.28
CA ARG A 641 -37.26 -41.22 0.77
C ARG A 641 -36.15 -42.11 1.37
N ALA A 642 -34.96 -42.15 0.79
CA ALA A 642 -33.81 -42.89 1.30
C ALA A 642 -33.01 -42.14 2.39
N ALA A 643 -33.43 -40.93 2.78
CA ALA A 643 -32.78 -40.17 3.87
C ALA A 643 -33.26 -40.58 5.27
N GLY A 644 -34.15 -41.57 5.37
CA GLY A 644 -34.57 -42.22 6.61
C GLY A 644 -34.37 -43.71 6.48
N ASP A 645 -33.15 -44.15 6.79
CA ASP A 645 -32.82 -45.36 7.56
C ASP A 645 -31.41 -45.19 8.12
#